data_AF-L7CLR6-F1
#
_entry.id   AF-L7CLR6-F1
#
_cell.length_a   1.000
_cell.length_b   1.000
_cell.length_c   1.000
_cell.angle_alpha   90.00
_cell.angle_beta   90.00
_cell.angle_gamma   90.00
#
_symmetry.space_group_name_H-M   'P 1'
#
loop_
_entity.id
_entity.type
_entity.pdbx_description
1 polymer ?
#
loop_
_entity_poly.entity_id
_entity_poly.type
_entity_poly.pdbx_seq_one_letter_code
_entity_poly.pdbx_strand_id
1 'polypeptide(L)'
;MKTLLSILFLTAISVAASSSVSALEPQRLRCEYLENPTGIDAALPRLSWQVTSDQRGQSQTAYRLLVASSEEQLGSGVGDLWDSGKVKSDRTLFVEYAGRPLSSRQECFWKVQVWDGAGNATESEVASWSMGLLDQSDWTADYISYRDDSPIHTDLSTLHLPAARQYRKEFSASKSIKRATVYATALGIYELHLNGQRVGNASFSPGWTDYRKRAYYNTYDVTDLVREGDNAIGAWVADGWYSGYVGFGLLTGMGPEKNGRSTYGKTPSFMSQLEIEFEDGTKQTIGTDTTWKVTGEGPIQEADLLMGESYDARREMSGWSEPGFNHDHWDDAILAKQNGEVTATFYEFRNPTTTGAGVKKVGEQRDFGFKRPELEAFPGVPVRVTQEIHAKTVSKLEPGTCIFDLGQNFAGTIRLKIKGREGERIQLRYGEMLHPDGRLMTENLRKARATDYYTCKGDPDGEVFQPRFTFHGFQFVEVKRLPDSNENVGGATSEASGGTPPLDMVTGLVLHSDTPMASTFECSDPMVNQLFKNVLWTQRANFLDLPTDCPQRDERMGWTGDAQAYVATAAYNADIGAFYTKWLRELMESQRPSGAFPGYAPYPFQHGWDFGTAWADAGVICPWTIWQFYGDTRVIDDCWEPMTRFMRWRKQTSVNDLGVSHGNAWGDWLSQGEETPLDYIDTVYFAISARMMAEMAEATGRDEEAKLYREQRAATQAAFQAKYLNEDGSITVRTQTAQALALFADLVPADQREATGKYLVKRLSENGNHMATGFLGTRPLLPVLSGSGQHDLATFLLQSREFPSWGYEISNGATTIWERWDSYTKEDAFGRHNAAMNSFSHYAFGAVCEWMFATLAGIQSDGPGFKRIVIRPTPPSPGSNAMHEPINWVKASYESIRGTIRSEWKMVDGKFHLNVTIPANTTATVYLPTNDANSITESGNALADTANVSLLRKETNVVALTVHSGSYEFSASSGIAPAKVPLKSSEPKDNSINPGEIDLTDATKLESWDFRNPQDLAKWGERKSVDIEQRNGSAYLVATGDDSQMAVRMTKPLKGKLVIELLASPSQNSTSQFYWAIPGRGFNGQQQTKRLLRQSDAVNAYLFAIPDGLTVGKLRFDPFATYDEYANAGEMMIESISIYRLVD
;
A
#
# COMPACT_ATOMS: atom_id res chain seq x y z
N MET A 1 69.78 -31.50 21.56
CA MET A 1 71.13 -30.96 21.29
C MET A 1 70.94 -29.60 20.64
N LYS A 2 71.11 -28.49 21.38
CA LYS A 2 72.35 -27.70 21.50
C LYS A 2 72.70 -26.97 20.18
N THR A 3 72.33 -25.68 20.04
CA THR A 3 73.21 -24.46 20.08
C THR A 3 73.99 -24.23 18.76
N LEU A 4 74.25 -23.04 18.18
CA LEU A 4 73.94 -21.60 18.36
C LEU A 4 74.69 -20.80 17.24
N LEU A 5 74.42 -19.48 17.09
CA LEU A 5 75.08 -18.42 16.26
C LEU A 5 74.64 -18.30 14.78
N SER A 6 74.29 -17.13 14.20
CA SER A 6 74.81 -15.74 14.36
C SER A 6 73.72 -14.68 14.03
N ILE A 7 73.47 -13.67 14.88
CA ILE A 7 73.91 -12.24 14.85
C ILE A 7 73.34 -11.37 13.70
N LEU A 8 72.65 -10.31 14.16
CA LEU A 8 72.06 -9.14 13.50
C LEU A 8 72.92 -8.44 12.43
N PHE A 9 72.25 -7.89 11.40
CA PHE A 9 72.47 -6.51 10.95
C PHE A 9 71.13 -5.85 10.57
N LEU A 10 70.85 -4.71 11.21
CA LEU A 10 69.74 -3.80 10.91
C LEU A 10 69.95 -3.14 9.54
N THR A 11 68.90 -3.14 8.71
CA THR A 11 68.65 -2.05 7.76
C THR A 11 67.26 -1.49 8.03
N ALA A 12 67.24 -0.27 8.56
CA ALA A 12 66.04 0.54 8.69
C ALA A 12 65.56 0.94 7.27
N ILE A 13 64.47 0.31 6.82
CA ILE A 13 63.65 0.87 5.75
C ILE A 13 62.50 1.57 6.45
N SER A 14 62.63 2.88 6.55
CA SER A 14 61.53 3.81 6.82
C SER A 14 60.53 3.68 5.66
N VAL A 15 59.58 2.75 5.78
CA VAL A 15 58.35 2.82 5.00
C VAL A 15 57.57 3.97 5.61
N ALA A 16 57.75 5.16 5.06
CA ALA A 16 56.77 6.21 5.23
C ALA A 16 55.46 5.66 4.64
N ALA A 17 54.61 5.12 5.49
CA ALA A 17 53.21 4.96 5.17
C ALA A 17 52.68 6.37 4.95
N SER A 18 52.68 6.82 3.69
CA SER A 18 51.83 7.91 3.27
C SER A 18 50.41 7.46 3.60
N SER A 19 49.89 7.97 4.72
CA SER A 19 48.46 7.95 5.01
C SER A 19 47.80 8.67 3.84
N SER A 20 47.35 7.92 2.84
CA SER A 20 46.41 8.44 1.84
C SER A 20 45.24 8.97 2.65
N VAL A 21 45.07 10.29 2.65
CA VAL A 21 43.89 10.95 3.21
C VAL A 21 42.70 10.25 2.59
N SER A 22 41.92 9.51 3.40
CA SER A 22 40.73 8.78 2.93
C SER A 22 39.81 9.80 2.27
N ALA A 23 39.70 9.69 0.94
CA ALA A 23 39.09 10.69 0.10
C ALA A 23 37.56 10.52 0.09
N LEU A 24 36.84 11.59 -0.28
CA LEU A 24 35.41 11.50 -0.54
C LEU A 24 35.18 10.60 -1.76
N GLU A 25 34.47 9.48 -1.66
CA GLU A 25 34.32 8.51 -2.77
C GLU A 25 32.90 8.55 -3.35
N PRO A 26 32.73 8.75 -4.67
CA PRO A 26 31.42 8.66 -5.31
C PRO A 26 31.02 7.20 -5.55
N GLN A 27 29.80 6.84 -5.15
CA GLN A 27 29.26 5.47 -5.29
C GLN A 27 27.76 5.49 -5.60
N ARG A 28 27.19 4.31 -5.87
CA ARG A 28 25.74 4.13 -6.11
C ARG A 28 25.21 5.10 -7.18
N LEU A 29 25.85 5.05 -8.34
CA LEU A 29 25.49 5.86 -9.51
C LEU A 29 24.14 5.39 -10.05
N ARG A 30 23.23 6.34 -10.27
CA ARG A 30 21.86 6.08 -10.70
C ARG A 30 21.43 7.02 -11.81
N CYS A 31 20.67 6.50 -12.76
CA CYS A 31 19.98 7.24 -13.80
C CYS A 31 18.47 7.05 -13.59
N GLU A 32 17.70 8.13 -13.44
CA GLU A 32 16.24 8.06 -13.20
C GLU A 32 15.87 7.09 -12.05
N TYR A 33 16.55 7.23 -10.88
CA TYR A 33 16.48 6.35 -9.70
C TYR A 33 17.04 4.93 -9.83
N LEU A 34 17.33 4.46 -11.04
CA LEU A 34 17.73 3.08 -11.30
C LEU A 34 19.25 2.94 -11.48
N GLU A 35 19.79 1.79 -11.10
CA GLU A 35 21.17 1.41 -11.40
C GLU A 35 21.23 0.76 -12.78
N ASN A 36 22.07 1.32 -13.66
CA ASN A 36 22.28 0.85 -15.03
C ASN A 36 21.01 0.51 -15.83
N PRO A 37 20.00 1.42 -15.91
CA PRO A 37 18.74 1.11 -16.56
C PRO A 37 18.89 0.96 -18.07
N THR A 38 18.19 -0.01 -18.65
CA THR A 38 18.18 -0.29 -20.08
C THR A 38 16.89 0.19 -20.74
N GLY A 39 17.03 0.93 -21.84
CA GLY A 39 15.91 1.36 -22.68
C GLY A 39 14.96 2.36 -22.02
N ILE A 40 15.49 3.45 -21.46
CA ILE A 40 14.69 4.55 -20.91
C ILE A 40 14.25 5.53 -22.01
N ASP A 41 13.10 6.18 -21.81
CA ASP A 41 12.56 7.19 -22.75
C ASP A 41 12.78 8.63 -22.27
N ALA A 42 13.35 8.83 -21.08
CA ALA A 42 13.65 10.17 -20.56
C ALA A 42 14.72 10.85 -21.43
N ALA A 43 14.32 11.79 -22.30
CA ALA A 43 15.22 12.48 -23.23
C ALA A 43 16.33 13.30 -22.54
N LEU A 44 16.06 13.79 -21.33
CA LEU A 44 17.00 14.49 -20.45
C LEU A 44 17.12 13.70 -19.14
N PRO A 45 17.83 12.56 -19.15
CA PRO A 45 17.92 11.70 -17.98
C PRO A 45 18.65 12.38 -16.83
N ARG A 46 18.24 12.07 -15.60
CA ARG A 46 18.78 12.63 -14.36
C ARG A 46 19.76 11.67 -13.71
N LEU A 47 20.97 12.16 -13.48
CA LEU A 47 22.07 11.41 -12.88
C LEU A 47 22.20 11.76 -11.39
N SER A 48 22.30 10.73 -10.55
CA SER A 48 22.46 10.84 -9.11
C SER A 48 23.61 9.95 -8.63
N TRP A 49 24.33 10.38 -7.60
CA TRP A 49 25.34 9.58 -6.92
C TRP A 49 25.32 9.87 -5.43
N GLN A 50 25.73 8.88 -4.64
CA GLN A 50 26.07 9.07 -3.24
C GLN A 50 27.56 9.38 -3.13
N VAL A 51 27.94 10.01 -2.01
CA VAL A 51 29.35 10.16 -1.65
C VAL A 51 29.58 9.63 -0.24
N THR A 52 30.67 8.92 -0.03
CA THR A 52 31.06 8.30 1.24
C THR A 52 32.44 8.77 1.69
N SER A 53 32.70 8.65 2.98
CA SER A 53 33.99 8.99 3.59
C SER A 53 34.03 8.48 5.03
N ASP A 54 35.19 7.98 5.46
CA ASP A 54 35.46 7.63 6.87
C ASP A 54 35.82 8.87 7.72
N GLN A 55 36.12 9.99 7.08
CA GLN A 55 36.39 11.27 7.74
C GLN A 55 35.10 12.03 8.06
N ARG A 56 35.07 12.64 9.24
CA ARG A 56 33.99 13.55 9.67
C ARG A 56 34.03 14.87 8.88
N GLY A 57 32.88 15.48 8.68
CA GLY A 57 32.74 16.82 8.08
C GLY A 57 32.98 16.88 6.57
N GLN A 58 33.11 15.74 5.89
CA GLN A 58 33.33 15.71 4.45
C GLN A 58 32.08 16.12 3.66
N SER A 59 32.32 16.89 2.60
CA SER A 59 31.32 17.40 1.67
C SER A 59 31.91 17.55 0.27
N GLN A 60 31.04 17.45 -0.74
CA GLN A 60 31.43 17.67 -2.12
C GLN A 60 31.49 19.17 -2.40
N THR A 61 32.56 19.65 -3.03
CA THR A 61 32.71 21.06 -3.44
C THR A 61 32.56 21.29 -4.94
N ALA A 62 32.81 20.25 -5.74
CA ALA A 62 32.61 20.26 -7.18
C ALA A 62 32.39 18.84 -7.72
N TYR A 63 31.87 18.74 -8.94
CA TYR A 63 31.81 17.51 -9.71
C TYR A 63 32.18 17.73 -11.18
N ARG A 64 32.48 16.65 -11.90
CA ARG A 64 32.58 16.59 -13.36
C ARG A 64 31.98 15.29 -13.82
N LEU A 65 30.99 15.38 -14.70
CA LEU A 65 30.36 14.24 -15.34
C LEU A 65 30.96 14.06 -16.73
N LEU A 66 31.34 12.84 -17.05
CA LEU A 66 31.69 12.41 -18.39
C LEU A 66 30.65 11.39 -18.83
N VAL A 67 30.07 11.60 -20.00
CA VAL A 67 29.17 10.65 -20.67
C VAL A 67 29.71 10.40 -22.06
N ALA A 68 29.89 9.14 -22.41
CA ALA A 68 30.43 8.70 -23.68
C ALA A 68 29.54 7.66 -24.36
N SER A 69 29.67 7.56 -25.69
CA SER A 69 28.98 6.56 -26.51
C SER A 69 29.61 5.16 -26.45
N SER A 70 30.77 5.02 -25.77
CA SER A 70 31.47 3.75 -25.55
C SER A 70 32.33 3.79 -24.30
N GLU A 71 32.56 2.63 -23.67
CA GLU A 71 33.49 2.51 -22.53
C GLU A 71 34.93 2.90 -22.90
N GLU A 72 35.40 2.59 -24.12
CA GLU A 72 36.76 2.89 -24.57
C GLU A 72 37.03 4.41 -24.57
N GLN A 73 36.09 5.21 -25.08
CA GLN A 73 36.19 6.66 -25.06
C GLN A 73 36.17 7.20 -23.62
N LEU A 74 35.28 6.68 -22.78
CA LEU A 74 35.18 7.08 -21.38
C LEU A 74 36.45 6.74 -20.59
N GLY A 75 37.04 5.56 -20.83
CA GLY A 75 38.32 5.11 -20.28
C GLY A 75 39.49 5.98 -20.72
N SER A 76 39.42 6.55 -21.92
CA SER A 76 40.37 7.55 -22.43
C SER A 76 40.10 8.98 -21.92
N GLY A 77 39.10 9.16 -21.04
CA GLY A 77 38.73 10.46 -20.47
C GLY A 77 37.95 11.38 -21.43
N VAL A 78 37.35 10.81 -22.48
CA VAL A 78 36.58 11.52 -23.51
C VAL A 78 35.09 11.30 -23.28
N GLY A 79 34.37 12.36 -22.90
CA GLY A 79 32.91 12.38 -22.88
C GLY A 79 32.36 12.98 -24.17
N ASP A 80 32.30 12.19 -25.25
CA ASP A 80 31.88 12.66 -26.57
C ASP A 80 30.39 13.05 -26.64
N LEU A 81 29.56 12.49 -25.75
CA LEU A 81 28.16 12.86 -25.57
C LEU A 81 28.01 14.05 -24.62
N TRP A 82 28.72 14.01 -23.49
CA TRP A 82 28.74 15.10 -22.53
C TRP A 82 30.01 15.13 -21.69
N ASP A 83 30.55 16.33 -21.51
CA ASP A 83 31.52 16.64 -20.48
C ASP A 83 31.03 17.91 -19.78
N SER A 84 30.64 17.80 -18.51
CA SER A 84 30.14 18.97 -17.77
C SER A 84 31.24 20.00 -17.48
N GLY A 85 32.51 19.63 -17.66
CA GLY A 85 33.64 20.30 -17.04
C GLY A 85 33.56 20.22 -15.51
N LYS A 86 34.48 20.88 -14.82
CA LYS A 86 34.42 21.00 -13.36
C LYS A 86 33.35 22.02 -12.97
N VAL A 87 32.23 21.54 -12.45
CA VAL A 87 31.11 22.35 -11.94
C VAL A 87 31.28 22.54 -10.44
N LYS A 88 31.41 23.79 -9.99
CA LYS A 88 31.49 24.13 -8.56
C LYS A 88 30.09 24.02 -7.92
N SER A 89 29.78 22.85 -7.39
CA SER A 89 28.49 22.53 -6.77
C SER A 89 28.61 21.31 -5.84
N ASP A 90 27.83 21.33 -4.77
CA ASP A 90 27.65 20.22 -3.83
C ASP A 90 26.45 19.33 -4.21
N ARG A 91 25.80 19.59 -5.35
CA ARG A 91 24.68 18.80 -5.87
C ARG A 91 25.18 17.42 -6.28
N THR A 92 24.48 16.39 -5.81
CA THR A 92 24.74 14.98 -6.14
C THR A 92 23.48 14.25 -6.61
N LEU A 93 22.32 14.92 -6.57
CA LEU A 93 21.04 14.34 -6.90
C LEU A 93 20.47 15.01 -8.14
N PHE A 94 19.91 14.18 -9.01
CA PHE A 94 19.11 14.54 -10.16
C PHE A 94 19.76 15.56 -11.08
N VAL A 95 21.07 15.47 -11.30
CA VAL A 95 21.77 16.34 -12.26
C VAL A 95 21.27 15.96 -13.65
N GLU A 96 20.52 16.86 -14.27
CA GLU A 96 19.95 16.64 -15.59
C GLU A 96 21.07 16.60 -16.64
N TYR A 97 21.02 15.60 -17.51
CA TYR A 97 21.92 15.48 -18.64
C TYR A 97 21.81 16.71 -19.55
N ALA A 98 22.95 17.39 -19.75
CA ALA A 98 23.02 18.63 -20.54
C ALA A 98 23.97 18.49 -21.75
N GLY A 99 24.12 17.25 -22.24
CA GLY A 99 24.98 16.93 -23.37
C GLY A 99 24.28 17.04 -24.72
N ARG A 100 24.84 16.35 -25.72
CA ARG A 100 24.24 16.23 -27.05
C ARG A 100 22.89 15.51 -26.98
N PRO A 101 21.89 15.89 -27.80
CA PRO A 101 20.62 15.17 -27.85
C PRO A 101 20.83 13.66 -28.02
N LEU A 102 20.17 12.88 -27.17
CA LEU A 102 20.23 11.42 -27.20
C LEU A 102 19.25 10.89 -28.25
N SER A 103 19.62 9.79 -28.90
CA SER A 103 18.85 9.13 -29.95
C SER A 103 18.42 7.73 -29.50
N SER A 104 17.39 7.17 -30.13
CA SER A 104 16.90 5.82 -29.84
C SER A 104 18.03 4.78 -29.92
N ARG A 105 18.01 3.79 -29.00
CA ARG A 105 18.98 2.68 -28.91
C ARG A 105 20.41 3.08 -28.51
N GLN A 106 20.63 4.35 -28.17
CA GLN A 106 21.96 4.85 -27.85
C GLN A 106 22.40 4.35 -26.47
N GLU A 107 23.54 3.63 -26.45
CA GLU A 107 24.25 3.31 -25.22
C GLU A 107 24.97 4.56 -24.70
N CYS A 108 24.87 4.78 -23.39
CA CYS A 108 25.51 5.89 -22.70
C CYS A 108 26.29 5.33 -21.51
N PHE A 109 27.60 5.48 -21.52
CA PHE A 109 28.47 5.13 -20.41
C PHE A 109 28.87 6.40 -19.69
N TRP A 110 28.87 6.40 -18.37
CA TRP A 110 29.18 7.60 -17.61
C TRP A 110 29.95 7.31 -16.33
N LYS A 111 30.66 8.34 -15.88
CA LYS A 111 31.32 8.36 -14.58
C LYS A 111 31.30 9.76 -14.02
N VAL A 112 31.45 9.87 -12.71
CA VAL A 112 31.54 11.15 -12.02
C VAL A 112 32.87 11.27 -11.30
N GLN A 113 33.53 12.41 -11.49
CA GLN A 113 34.64 12.84 -10.66
C GLN A 113 34.12 13.87 -9.65
N VAL A 114 34.46 13.72 -8.37
CA VAL A 114 34.05 14.61 -7.28
C VAL A 114 35.26 15.23 -6.60
N TRP A 115 35.10 16.41 -6.01
CA TRP A 115 36.13 17.08 -5.22
C TRP A 115 35.70 17.24 -3.77
N ASP A 116 36.60 16.93 -2.84
CA ASP A 116 36.39 17.13 -1.41
C ASP A 116 36.65 18.59 -0.98
N GLY A 117 36.59 18.85 0.34
CA GLY A 117 36.88 20.17 0.92
C GLY A 117 38.35 20.60 0.85
N ALA A 118 39.29 19.65 0.68
CA ALA A 118 40.72 19.91 0.53
C ALA A 118 41.13 20.09 -0.95
N GLY A 119 40.20 19.88 -1.89
CA GLY A 119 40.44 19.98 -3.32
C GLY A 119 41.00 18.70 -3.95
N ASN A 120 41.02 17.58 -3.23
CA ASN A 120 41.39 16.27 -3.80
C ASN A 120 40.25 15.77 -4.69
N ALA A 121 40.59 15.10 -5.78
CA ALA A 121 39.64 14.56 -6.74
C ALA A 121 39.62 13.02 -6.69
N THR A 122 38.43 12.45 -6.81
CA THR A 122 38.16 11.01 -6.85
C THR A 122 37.14 10.72 -7.93
N GLU A 123 37.27 9.58 -8.60
CA GLU A 123 36.41 9.18 -9.71
C GLU A 123 35.62 7.94 -9.32
N SER A 124 34.40 7.82 -9.83
CA SER A 124 33.57 6.64 -9.67
C SER A 124 33.99 5.51 -10.60
N GLU A 125 33.51 4.31 -10.32
CA GLU A 125 33.38 3.26 -11.33
C GLU A 125 32.47 3.74 -12.49
N VAL A 126 32.62 3.09 -13.64
CA VAL A 126 31.76 3.35 -14.82
C VAL A 126 30.38 2.77 -14.57
N ALA A 127 29.35 3.57 -14.83
CA ALA A 127 27.95 3.17 -14.89
C ALA A 127 27.41 3.40 -16.31
N SER A 128 26.21 2.92 -16.60
CA SER A 128 25.61 3.06 -17.93
C SER A 128 24.12 3.37 -17.87
N TRP A 129 23.55 3.73 -19.00
CA TRP A 129 22.14 3.56 -19.34
C TRP A 129 22.00 3.42 -20.85
N SER A 130 20.88 2.91 -21.33
CA SER A 130 20.57 2.94 -22.76
C SER A 130 19.23 3.61 -23.04
N MET A 131 19.14 4.28 -24.18
CA MET A 131 17.89 4.86 -24.66
C MET A 131 17.00 3.79 -25.28
N GLY A 132 15.70 3.93 -25.05
CA GLY A 132 14.66 3.08 -25.64
C GLY A 132 14.40 3.39 -27.11
N LEU A 133 13.15 3.17 -27.52
CA LEU A 133 12.60 3.53 -28.82
C LEU A 133 11.77 4.82 -28.66
N LEU A 134 12.40 5.96 -28.90
CA LEU A 134 11.87 7.29 -28.56
C LEU A 134 10.75 7.76 -29.49
N ASP A 135 10.76 7.31 -30.75
CA ASP A 135 9.77 7.68 -31.76
C ASP A 135 8.92 6.47 -32.15
N GLN A 136 7.63 6.70 -32.44
CA GLN A 136 6.75 5.61 -32.89
C GLN A 136 7.25 4.94 -34.18
N SER A 137 7.99 5.67 -35.03
CA SER A 137 8.61 5.14 -36.25
C SER A 137 9.82 4.24 -36.02
N ASP A 138 10.36 4.20 -34.79
CA ASP A 138 11.41 3.24 -34.42
C ASP A 138 10.90 1.81 -34.35
N TRP A 139 9.59 1.65 -34.20
CA TRP A 139 8.91 0.36 -34.26
C TRP A 139 8.64 -0.04 -35.70
N THR A 140 9.17 -1.20 -36.08
CA THR A 140 8.86 -1.93 -37.32
C THR A 140 7.96 -3.14 -37.06
N ALA A 141 7.91 -3.60 -35.81
CA ALA A 141 7.00 -4.62 -35.32
C ALA A 141 5.57 -4.09 -35.16
N ASP A 142 4.56 -4.94 -35.38
CA ASP A 142 3.16 -4.64 -35.09
C ASP A 142 2.60 -5.62 -34.05
N TYR A 143 1.50 -5.24 -33.39
CA TYR A 143 0.83 -6.14 -32.45
C TYR A 143 0.25 -7.34 -33.20
N ILE A 144 0.60 -8.54 -32.75
CA ILE A 144 0.04 -9.80 -33.20
C ILE A 144 -0.86 -10.41 -32.12
N SER A 145 -1.81 -11.24 -32.55
CA SER A 145 -2.75 -11.91 -31.67
C SER A 145 -3.13 -13.29 -32.22
N TYR A 146 -3.76 -14.08 -31.36
CA TYR A 146 -4.46 -15.30 -31.73
C TYR A 146 -5.82 -14.92 -32.35
N ARG A 147 -6.26 -15.66 -33.38
CA ARG A 147 -7.57 -15.43 -33.99
C ARG A 147 -8.67 -15.89 -33.05
N ASP A 148 -9.53 -14.96 -32.63
CA ASP A 148 -10.61 -15.25 -31.70
C ASP A 148 -11.93 -14.58 -32.13
N ASP A 149 -12.72 -15.33 -32.91
CA ASP A 149 -14.01 -14.90 -33.43
C ASP A 149 -15.18 -15.13 -32.45
N SER A 150 -14.90 -15.54 -31.20
CA SER A 150 -15.94 -15.74 -30.19
C SER A 150 -16.59 -14.41 -29.74
N PRO A 151 -17.84 -14.40 -29.23
CA PRO A 151 -18.40 -13.21 -28.61
C PRO A 151 -17.77 -12.94 -27.23
N ILE A 152 -18.01 -11.76 -26.65
CA ILE A 152 -17.75 -11.52 -25.22
C ILE A 152 -18.50 -12.55 -24.39
N HIS A 153 -17.83 -13.13 -23.39
CA HIS A 153 -18.42 -14.09 -22.47
C HIS A 153 -19.52 -13.43 -21.62
N THR A 154 -20.73 -14.00 -21.64
CA THR A 154 -21.93 -13.47 -20.94
C THR A 154 -22.46 -14.39 -19.86
N ASP A 155 -21.99 -15.64 -19.78
CA ASP A 155 -22.46 -16.60 -18.78
C ASP A 155 -21.81 -16.33 -17.42
N LEU A 156 -22.57 -15.77 -16.49
CA LEU A 156 -22.10 -15.46 -15.14
C LEU A 156 -22.04 -16.68 -14.21
N SER A 157 -22.55 -17.84 -14.65
CA SER A 157 -22.55 -19.08 -13.85
C SER A 157 -21.24 -19.87 -13.97
N THR A 158 -20.45 -19.61 -15.00
CA THR A 158 -19.18 -20.28 -15.26
C THR A 158 -18.05 -19.28 -15.43
N LEU A 159 -16.85 -19.64 -14.92
CA LEU A 159 -15.64 -18.88 -15.17
C LEU A 159 -15.20 -19.13 -16.62
N HIS A 160 -14.93 -18.06 -17.36
CA HIS A 160 -14.18 -18.15 -18.60
C HIS A 160 -12.70 -17.95 -18.24
N LEU A 161 -11.80 -18.84 -18.62
CA LEU A 161 -10.37 -18.77 -18.29
C LEU A 161 -9.58 -19.36 -19.47
N PRO A 162 -9.32 -18.59 -20.53
CA PRO A 162 -8.64 -19.11 -21.70
C PRO A 162 -7.19 -19.50 -21.40
N ALA A 163 -6.67 -20.45 -22.17
CA ALA A 163 -5.27 -20.88 -22.11
C ALA A 163 -4.31 -19.73 -22.46
N ALA A 164 -3.15 -19.69 -21.81
CA ALA A 164 -2.07 -18.80 -22.22
C ALA A 164 -1.55 -19.24 -23.60
N ARG A 165 -1.34 -18.28 -24.49
CA ARG A 165 -0.95 -18.56 -25.89
C ARG A 165 0.56 -18.53 -26.03
N GLN A 166 1.10 -19.46 -26.81
CA GLN A 166 2.52 -19.50 -27.17
C GLN A 166 2.68 -18.94 -28.58
N TYR A 167 3.55 -17.95 -28.74
CA TYR A 167 3.93 -17.36 -30.02
C TYR A 167 5.39 -17.71 -30.31
N ARG A 168 5.75 -18.05 -31.55
CA ARG A 168 7.15 -18.32 -31.92
C ARG A 168 7.49 -17.86 -33.33
N LYS A 169 8.77 -17.54 -33.54
CA LYS A 169 9.37 -17.31 -34.87
C LYS A 169 10.82 -17.79 -34.88
N GLU A 170 11.17 -18.51 -35.95
CA GLU A 170 12.56 -18.84 -36.25
C GLU A 170 13.17 -17.77 -37.13
N PHE A 171 14.47 -17.54 -36.95
CA PHE A 171 15.25 -16.62 -37.76
C PHE A 171 16.70 -17.09 -37.82
N SER A 172 17.46 -16.60 -38.79
CA SER A 172 18.88 -16.92 -38.92
C SER A 172 19.72 -15.65 -38.78
N ALA A 173 20.75 -15.69 -37.93
CA ALA A 173 21.75 -14.66 -37.74
C ALA A 173 23.04 -15.10 -38.44
N SER A 174 23.23 -14.65 -39.68
CA SER A 174 24.26 -15.17 -40.58
C SER A 174 25.68 -14.64 -40.35
N LYS A 175 25.87 -13.80 -39.33
CA LYS A 175 27.12 -13.08 -39.06
C LYS A 175 27.38 -13.02 -37.56
N SER A 176 28.63 -12.71 -37.19
CA SER A 176 29.05 -12.53 -35.81
C SER A 176 28.34 -11.36 -35.13
N ILE A 177 27.73 -11.65 -34.00
CA ILE A 177 26.87 -10.76 -33.23
C ILE A 177 27.74 -9.86 -32.36
N LYS A 178 27.52 -8.55 -32.46
CA LYS A 178 28.14 -7.54 -31.60
C LYS A 178 27.23 -7.20 -30.42
N ARG A 179 25.92 -7.06 -30.68
CA ARG A 179 24.89 -6.74 -29.68
C ARG A 179 23.54 -7.23 -30.15
N ALA A 180 22.69 -7.67 -29.21
CA ALA A 180 21.29 -7.95 -29.50
C ALA A 180 20.38 -7.43 -28.37
N THR A 181 19.31 -6.73 -28.75
CA THR A 181 18.37 -6.10 -27.80
C THR A 181 16.93 -6.42 -28.19
N VAL A 182 16.10 -6.80 -27.22
CA VAL A 182 14.67 -7.01 -27.42
C VAL A 182 13.88 -5.90 -26.74
N TYR A 183 12.95 -5.30 -27.48
CA TYR A 183 11.90 -4.43 -26.97
C TYR A 183 10.58 -5.19 -27.04
N ALA A 184 9.84 -5.31 -25.94
CA ALA A 184 8.61 -6.10 -25.91
C ALA A 184 7.52 -5.54 -24.99
N THR A 185 6.28 -5.75 -25.40
CA THR A 185 5.07 -5.34 -24.70
C THR A 185 3.93 -6.31 -24.99
N ALA A 186 2.89 -6.27 -24.15
CA ALA A 186 1.63 -6.95 -24.40
C ALA A 186 0.45 -6.09 -23.95
N LEU A 187 -0.67 -6.21 -24.65
CA LEU A 187 -1.99 -5.93 -24.10
C LEU A 187 -2.43 -7.21 -23.40
N GLY A 188 -2.10 -7.31 -22.12
CA GLY A 188 -2.07 -8.56 -21.35
C GLY A 188 -0.77 -8.61 -20.55
N ILE A 189 -0.25 -9.82 -20.33
CA ILE A 189 1.07 -10.03 -19.73
C ILE A 189 1.82 -11.11 -20.51
N TYR A 190 3.16 -11.05 -20.53
CA TYR A 190 4.00 -11.96 -21.30
C TYR A 190 5.23 -12.50 -20.54
N GLU A 191 5.76 -13.61 -21.03
CA GLU A 191 7.10 -14.12 -20.71
C GLU A 191 7.83 -14.46 -22.01
N LEU A 192 9.01 -13.86 -22.24
CA LEU A 192 9.83 -14.05 -23.45
C LEU A 192 10.83 -15.18 -23.29
N HIS A 193 11.02 -16.00 -24.33
CA HIS A 193 12.09 -16.99 -24.46
C HIS A 193 12.91 -16.77 -25.74
N LEU A 194 14.20 -17.06 -25.69
CA LEU A 194 15.11 -17.06 -26.83
C LEU A 194 16.02 -18.28 -26.74
N ASN A 195 16.04 -19.12 -27.77
CA ASN A 195 16.86 -20.32 -27.87
C ASN A 195 16.76 -21.26 -26.64
N GLY A 196 15.53 -21.51 -26.21
CA GLY A 196 15.21 -22.37 -25.06
C GLY A 196 15.38 -21.72 -23.68
N GLN A 197 15.87 -20.47 -23.61
CA GLN A 197 16.11 -19.76 -22.35
C GLN A 197 15.10 -18.65 -22.12
N ARG A 198 14.65 -18.46 -20.87
CA ARG A 198 13.82 -17.31 -20.48
C ARG A 198 14.63 -16.02 -20.54
N VAL A 199 14.07 -15.00 -21.17
CA VAL A 199 14.63 -13.64 -21.22
C VAL A 199 14.20 -12.87 -19.98
N GLY A 200 15.17 -12.45 -19.18
CA GLY A 200 14.94 -11.77 -17.91
C GLY A 200 14.28 -12.66 -16.85
N ASN A 201 13.94 -12.05 -15.71
CA ASN A 201 13.35 -12.73 -14.56
C ASN A 201 12.12 -12.02 -13.98
N ALA A 202 11.63 -10.99 -14.67
CA ALA A 202 10.46 -10.23 -14.27
C ALA A 202 9.17 -11.04 -14.49
N SER A 203 8.24 -10.96 -13.55
CA SER A 203 6.88 -11.47 -13.66
C SER A 203 5.94 -10.36 -14.11
N PHE A 204 4.87 -10.75 -14.80
CA PHE A 204 3.76 -9.87 -15.17
C PHE A 204 4.12 -8.66 -16.05
N SER A 205 5.22 -8.74 -16.82
CA SER A 205 5.55 -7.73 -17.83
C SER A 205 4.41 -7.58 -18.86
N PRO A 206 4.02 -6.35 -19.27
CA PRO A 206 4.67 -5.07 -18.95
C PRO A 206 4.09 -4.32 -17.72
N GLY A 207 3.28 -4.97 -16.89
CA GLY A 207 2.59 -4.35 -15.75
C GLY A 207 1.22 -3.78 -16.11
N TRP A 208 0.51 -3.25 -15.12
CA TRP A 208 -0.83 -2.70 -15.25
C TRP A 208 -0.81 -1.17 -15.42
N THR A 209 -1.47 -0.71 -16.48
CA THR A 209 -1.77 0.69 -16.75
C THR A 209 -3.19 0.84 -17.29
N ASP A 210 -3.64 2.06 -17.53
CA ASP A 210 -4.80 2.29 -18.38
C ASP A 210 -4.45 2.04 -19.87
N TYR A 211 -4.65 0.80 -20.32
CA TYR A 211 -4.39 0.36 -21.70
C TYR A 211 -5.18 1.12 -22.78
N ARG A 212 -6.20 1.91 -22.40
CA ARG A 212 -6.92 2.80 -23.34
C ARG A 212 -6.08 4.01 -23.74
N LYS A 213 -5.02 4.30 -22.98
CA LYS A 213 -4.13 5.45 -23.16
C LYS A 213 -2.74 4.97 -23.57
N ARG A 214 -2.13 4.13 -22.74
CA ARG A 214 -0.72 3.73 -22.86
C ARG A 214 -0.52 2.24 -22.65
N ALA A 215 0.56 1.69 -23.17
CA ALA A 215 1.13 0.41 -22.74
C ALA A 215 2.63 0.58 -22.55
N TYR A 216 3.14 0.06 -21.44
CA TYR A 216 4.57 0.04 -21.23
C TYR A 216 5.24 -1.03 -22.09
N TYR A 217 6.49 -0.81 -22.48
CA TYR A 217 7.37 -1.84 -23.02
C TYR A 217 8.61 -2.01 -22.14
N ASN A 218 9.19 -3.21 -22.18
CA ASN A 218 10.44 -3.53 -21.49
C ASN A 218 11.55 -3.78 -22.50
N THR A 219 12.78 -3.49 -22.09
CA THR A 219 13.99 -3.64 -22.89
C THR A 219 14.90 -4.67 -22.25
N TYR A 220 15.46 -5.57 -23.05
CA TYR A 220 16.34 -6.65 -22.59
C TYR A 220 17.59 -6.71 -23.46
N ASP A 221 18.76 -6.74 -22.83
CA ASP A 221 19.98 -7.22 -23.49
C ASP A 221 19.89 -8.74 -23.61
N VAL A 222 20.00 -9.23 -24.83
CA VAL A 222 19.97 -10.66 -25.16
C VAL A 222 21.17 -11.08 -26.01
N THR A 223 22.25 -10.28 -26.00
CA THR A 223 23.45 -10.49 -26.81
C THR A 223 23.97 -11.92 -26.67
N ASP A 224 24.09 -12.42 -25.43
CA ASP A 224 24.59 -13.76 -25.14
C ASP A 224 23.58 -14.90 -25.42
N LEU A 225 22.32 -14.56 -25.70
CA LEU A 225 21.28 -15.54 -25.99
C LEU A 225 21.14 -15.81 -27.48
N VAL A 226 21.52 -14.85 -28.35
CA VAL A 226 21.51 -15.02 -29.80
C VAL A 226 22.77 -15.76 -30.23
N ARG A 227 22.64 -16.67 -31.20
CA ARG A 227 23.73 -17.51 -31.72
C ARG A 227 23.92 -17.24 -33.21
N GLU A 228 25.12 -17.47 -33.73
CA GLU A 228 25.30 -17.53 -35.18
C GLU A 228 24.52 -18.72 -35.77
N GLY A 229 23.90 -18.52 -36.93
CA GLY A 229 23.03 -19.50 -37.57
C GLY A 229 21.59 -19.43 -37.08
N ASP A 230 20.94 -20.57 -36.89
CA ASP A 230 19.51 -20.65 -36.62
C ASP A 230 19.18 -20.35 -35.16
N ASN A 231 18.13 -19.57 -34.96
CA ASN A 231 17.63 -19.10 -33.68
C ASN A 231 16.10 -19.19 -33.64
N ALA A 232 15.53 -19.22 -32.44
CA ALA A 232 14.11 -19.09 -32.23
C ALA A 232 13.80 -18.15 -31.07
N ILE A 233 12.90 -17.21 -31.29
CA ILE A 233 12.31 -16.35 -30.27
C ILE A 233 10.86 -16.77 -30.05
N GLY A 234 10.39 -16.74 -28.81
CA GLY A 234 9.02 -17.06 -28.46
C GLY A 234 8.51 -16.29 -27.26
N ALA A 235 7.20 -16.28 -27.09
CA ALA A 235 6.55 -15.66 -25.93
C ALA A 235 5.36 -16.50 -25.46
N TRP A 236 5.18 -16.61 -24.15
CA TRP A 236 3.88 -16.91 -23.56
C TRP A 236 3.14 -15.60 -23.31
N VAL A 237 1.85 -15.57 -23.61
CA VAL A 237 0.98 -14.39 -23.44
C VAL A 237 -0.32 -14.80 -22.78
N ALA A 238 -0.68 -14.13 -21.70
CA ALA A 238 -1.90 -14.36 -20.94
C ALA A 238 -2.75 -13.09 -20.82
N ASP A 239 -4.01 -13.27 -20.40
CA ASP A 239 -5.02 -12.21 -20.30
C ASP A 239 -4.60 -11.04 -19.42
N GLY A 240 -3.91 -11.32 -18.30
CA GLY A 240 -3.48 -10.32 -17.32
C GLY A 240 -4.62 -9.38 -16.89
N TRP A 241 -4.28 -8.13 -16.57
CA TRP A 241 -5.28 -7.10 -16.27
C TRP A 241 -6.05 -6.59 -17.50
N TYR A 242 -5.55 -6.84 -18.71
CA TYR A 242 -6.16 -6.34 -19.94
C TYR A 242 -7.49 -7.05 -20.24
N SER A 243 -7.47 -8.39 -20.24
CA SER A 243 -8.62 -9.23 -20.60
C SER A 243 -9.14 -10.14 -19.48
N GLY A 244 -8.38 -10.29 -18.39
CA GLY A 244 -8.71 -11.17 -17.26
C GLY A 244 -9.72 -10.54 -16.29
N TYR A 245 -10.00 -11.24 -15.19
CA TYR A 245 -10.85 -10.72 -14.12
C TYR A 245 -10.10 -9.62 -13.35
N VAL A 246 -10.76 -8.47 -13.14
CA VAL A 246 -10.15 -7.30 -12.50
C VAL A 246 -10.95 -6.87 -11.26
N GLY A 247 -10.25 -6.86 -10.12
CA GLY A 247 -10.78 -6.48 -8.82
C GLY A 247 -12.18 -7.05 -8.53
N PHE A 248 -13.03 -6.23 -7.92
CA PHE A 248 -14.39 -6.63 -7.54
C PHE A 248 -15.38 -6.52 -8.70
N GLY A 249 -14.91 -6.48 -9.94
CA GLY A 249 -15.75 -6.34 -11.14
C GLY A 249 -16.82 -7.43 -11.22
N LEU A 250 -16.43 -8.70 -11.00
CA LEU A 250 -17.37 -9.83 -11.01
C LEU A 250 -18.34 -9.76 -9.82
N LEU A 251 -17.86 -9.42 -8.63
CA LEU A 251 -18.67 -9.31 -7.42
C LEU A 251 -19.78 -8.26 -7.55
N THR A 252 -19.46 -7.13 -8.15
CA THR A 252 -20.35 -5.96 -8.26
C THR A 252 -21.06 -5.87 -9.61
N GLY A 253 -20.73 -6.77 -10.54
CA GLY A 253 -21.18 -6.78 -11.93
C GLY A 253 -20.74 -5.54 -12.72
N MET A 254 -19.56 -4.99 -12.44
CA MET A 254 -18.96 -3.92 -13.24
C MET A 254 -18.17 -4.49 -14.42
N GLY A 255 -17.98 -3.66 -15.44
CA GLY A 255 -17.32 -4.06 -16.68
C GLY A 255 -18.29 -4.59 -17.75
N PRO A 256 -17.77 -5.21 -18.81
CA PRO A 256 -18.55 -5.76 -19.93
C PRO A 256 -19.51 -6.84 -19.44
N GLU A 257 -20.78 -6.75 -19.81
CA GLU A 257 -21.80 -7.77 -19.56
C GLU A 257 -21.88 -8.28 -18.11
N LYS A 258 -21.43 -7.45 -17.15
CA LYS A 258 -21.34 -7.75 -15.71
C LYS A 258 -20.45 -8.94 -15.37
N ASN A 259 -19.55 -9.34 -16.28
CA ASN A 259 -18.73 -10.54 -16.12
C ASN A 259 -17.43 -10.29 -15.34
N GLY A 260 -17.06 -9.04 -15.05
CA GLY A 260 -15.85 -8.67 -14.32
C GLY A 260 -14.53 -8.87 -15.06
N ARG A 261 -14.56 -9.17 -16.36
CA ARG A 261 -13.39 -9.43 -17.22
C ARG A 261 -13.46 -8.67 -18.55
N SER A 262 -12.42 -8.75 -19.37
CA SER A 262 -12.34 -8.01 -20.66
C SER A 262 -12.51 -6.49 -20.52
N THR A 263 -12.03 -5.95 -19.40
CA THR A 263 -12.24 -4.54 -19.02
C THR A 263 -11.68 -3.56 -20.05
N TYR A 264 -10.49 -3.85 -20.60
CA TYR A 264 -9.80 -2.99 -21.55
C TYR A 264 -9.93 -3.48 -22.99
N GLY A 265 -9.98 -4.80 -23.19
CA GLY A 265 -10.26 -5.42 -24.48
C GLY A 265 -10.47 -6.92 -24.36
N LYS A 266 -10.96 -7.53 -25.44
CA LYS A 266 -11.36 -8.95 -25.45
C LYS A 266 -10.17 -9.91 -25.53
N THR A 267 -9.25 -9.67 -26.47
CA THR A 267 -8.24 -10.66 -26.85
C THR A 267 -6.83 -10.09 -26.62
N PRO A 268 -5.96 -10.77 -25.86
CA PRO A 268 -4.61 -10.32 -25.62
C PRO A 268 -3.80 -10.18 -26.91
N SER A 269 -2.87 -9.24 -26.90
CA SER A 269 -2.02 -8.95 -28.06
C SER A 269 -0.57 -8.78 -27.62
N PHE A 270 0.37 -9.19 -28.46
CA PHE A 270 1.80 -9.17 -28.15
C PHE A 270 2.56 -8.44 -29.26
N MET A 271 3.57 -7.65 -28.86
CA MET A 271 4.46 -6.98 -29.80
C MET A 271 5.89 -7.11 -29.30
N SER A 272 6.80 -7.50 -30.19
CA SER A 272 8.22 -7.62 -29.89
C SER A 272 9.08 -7.27 -31.09
N GLN A 273 10.19 -6.59 -30.83
CA GLN A 273 11.21 -6.24 -31.81
C GLN A 273 12.58 -6.62 -31.25
N LEU A 274 13.18 -7.67 -31.82
CA LEU A 274 14.58 -8.03 -31.60
C LEU A 274 15.44 -7.31 -32.63
N GLU A 275 16.42 -6.53 -32.18
CA GLU A 275 17.42 -5.89 -33.03
C GLU A 275 18.80 -6.49 -32.77
N ILE A 276 19.46 -6.92 -33.85
CA ILE A 276 20.81 -7.49 -33.82
C ILE A 276 21.74 -6.55 -34.57
N GLU A 277 22.81 -6.12 -33.91
CA GLU A 277 23.94 -5.43 -34.50
C GLU A 277 25.08 -6.43 -34.69
N PHE A 278 25.63 -6.49 -35.89
CA PHE A 278 26.76 -7.38 -36.21
C PHE A 278 28.10 -6.64 -36.12
N GLU A 279 29.19 -7.39 -36.01
CA GLU A 279 30.55 -6.85 -35.94
C GLU A 279 30.96 -6.05 -37.19
N ASP A 280 30.33 -6.33 -38.34
CA ASP A 280 30.55 -5.58 -39.58
C ASP A 280 29.75 -4.26 -39.67
N GLY A 281 28.99 -3.92 -38.62
CA GLY A 281 28.16 -2.72 -38.52
C GLY A 281 26.78 -2.83 -39.18
N THR A 282 26.46 -3.96 -39.83
CA THR A 282 25.11 -4.19 -40.35
C THR A 282 24.13 -4.56 -39.23
N LYS A 283 22.83 -4.39 -39.49
CA LYS A 283 21.76 -4.68 -38.51
C LYS A 283 20.69 -5.60 -39.10
N GLN A 284 20.08 -6.41 -38.25
CA GLN A 284 18.91 -7.23 -38.57
C GLN A 284 17.82 -7.00 -37.52
N THR A 285 16.58 -6.85 -37.98
CA THR A 285 15.42 -6.70 -37.10
C THR A 285 14.46 -7.86 -37.28
N ILE A 286 14.05 -8.46 -36.17
CA ILE A 286 13.06 -9.54 -36.10
C ILE A 286 11.87 -8.99 -35.31
N GLY A 287 10.88 -8.47 -36.04
CA GLY A 287 9.64 -7.94 -35.47
C GLY A 287 8.49 -8.96 -35.44
N THR A 288 7.51 -8.72 -34.57
CA THR A 288 6.20 -9.35 -34.63
C THR A 288 5.44 -8.95 -35.88
N ASP A 289 5.01 -9.95 -36.64
CA ASP A 289 4.29 -9.85 -37.91
C ASP A 289 3.50 -11.16 -38.15
N THR A 290 2.82 -11.28 -39.30
CA THR A 290 2.00 -12.45 -39.63
C THR A 290 2.79 -13.71 -40.00
N THR A 291 4.13 -13.69 -39.92
CA THR A 291 4.96 -14.88 -40.13
C THR A 291 5.23 -15.65 -38.82
N TRP A 292 4.86 -15.06 -37.68
CA TRP A 292 4.88 -15.74 -36.40
C TRP A 292 3.83 -16.84 -36.37
N LYS A 293 4.12 -17.92 -35.64
CA LYS A 293 3.17 -18.99 -35.34
C LYS A 293 2.60 -18.81 -33.95
N VAL A 294 1.36 -19.24 -33.75
CA VAL A 294 0.67 -19.20 -32.46
C VAL A 294 -0.09 -20.50 -32.19
N THR A 295 -0.16 -20.90 -30.92
CA THR A 295 -1.06 -21.94 -30.43
C THR A 295 -1.55 -21.59 -29.03
N GLY A 296 -2.66 -22.18 -28.58
CA GLY A 296 -2.89 -22.31 -27.14
C GLY A 296 -3.29 -23.71 -26.72
N GLU A 297 -2.73 -24.71 -27.40
CA GLU A 297 -2.69 -26.09 -26.94
C GLU A 297 -1.49 -26.37 -26.02
N GLY A 298 -0.77 -25.33 -25.60
CA GLY A 298 0.37 -25.40 -24.66
C GLY A 298 -0.02 -25.87 -23.26
N PRO A 299 0.95 -26.03 -22.33
CA PRO A 299 0.65 -26.64 -21.04
C PRO A 299 -0.17 -25.75 -20.09
N ILE A 300 -0.16 -24.41 -20.23
CA ILE A 300 -1.00 -23.51 -19.42
C ILE A 300 -2.41 -23.42 -20.03
N GLN A 301 -3.36 -24.11 -19.42
CA GLN A 301 -4.74 -24.26 -19.88
C GLN A 301 -5.70 -23.21 -19.30
N GLU A 302 -5.39 -22.62 -18.15
CA GLU A 302 -6.10 -21.48 -17.56
C GLU A 302 -5.04 -20.53 -16.98
N ALA A 303 -5.20 -19.22 -17.12
CA ALA A 303 -4.31 -18.23 -16.52
C ALA A 303 -5.06 -16.94 -16.16
N ASP A 304 -5.23 -16.67 -14.88
CA ASP A 304 -5.83 -15.43 -14.38
C ASP A 304 -5.26 -15.03 -13.01
N LEU A 305 -5.07 -13.72 -12.81
CA LEU A 305 -4.45 -13.17 -11.60
C LEU A 305 -5.29 -13.42 -10.33
N LEU A 306 -6.61 -13.47 -10.43
CA LEU A 306 -7.53 -13.71 -9.31
C LEU A 306 -7.95 -15.18 -9.19
N MET A 307 -8.12 -15.86 -10.34
CA MET A 307 -8.70 -17.20 -10.35
C MET A 307 -7.65 -18.32 -10.24
N GLY A 308 -6.39 -18.06 -10.56
CA GLY A 308 -5.29 -19.03 -10.55
C GLY A 308 -4.94 -19.59 -11.94
N GLU A 309 -4.06 -20.59 -11.95
CA GLU A 309 -3.49 -21.20 -13.16
C GLU A 309 -3.76 -22.70 -13.22
N SER A 310 -4.11 -23.22 -14.40
CA SER A 310 -4.20 -24.67 -14.64
C SER A 310 -3.11 -25.09 -15.62
N TYR A 311 -2.26 -26.02 -15.23
CA TYR A 311 -1.14 -26.53 -16.01
C TYR A 311 -1.29 -28.03 -16.27
N ASP A 312 -1.18 -28.47 -17.52
CA ASP A 312 -1.14 -29.87 -17.92
C ASP A 312 0.23 -30.23 -18.50
N ALA A 313 1.05 -30.91 -17.71
CA ALA A 313 2.42 -31.25 -18.09
C ALA A 313 2.49 -32.24 -19.26
N ARG A 314 1.41 -32.96 -19.57
CA ARG A 314 1.33 -33.85 -20.74
C ARG A 314 1.29 -33.05 -22.06
N ARG A 315 0.95 -31.76 -21.98
CA ARG A 315 0.89 -30.83 -23.11
C ARG A 315 2.17 -30.00 -23.28
N GLU A 316 3.23 -30.33 -22.54
CA GLU A 316 4.54 -29.66 -22.70
C GLU A 316 5.11 -29.89 -24.11
N MET A 317 5.40 -28.79 -24.80
CA MET A 317 6.02 -28.81 -26.12
C MET A 317 7.54 -28.62 -25.96
N SER A 318 8.25 -29.71 -25.68
CA SER A 318 9.72 -29.66 -25.50
C SER A 318 10.40 -29.04 -26.73
N GLY A 319 11.30 -28.08 -26.51
CA GLY A 319 12.02 -27.38 -27.57
C GLY A 319 11.21 -26.33 -28.35
N TRP A 320 9.98 -25.97 -27.94
CA TRP A 320 9.13 -25.03 -28.69
C TRP A 320 9.78 -23.66 -28.97
N SER A 321 10.67 -23.19 -28.09
CA SER A 321 11.43 -21.94 -28.22
C SER A 321 12.87 -22.15 -28.69
N GLU A 322 13.18 -23.32 -29.27
CA GLU A 322 14.44 -23.64 -29.95
C GLU A 322 14.25 -23.67 -31.48
N PRO A 323 15.31 -23.43 -32.27
CA PRO A 323 15.26 -23.58 -33.73
C PRO A 323 15.03 -25.06 -34.14
N GLY A 324 14.39 -25.28 -35.28
CA GLY A 324 14.11 -26.62 -35.81
C GLY A 324 12.92 -27.34 -35.15
N PHE A 325 12.13 -26.66 -34.32
CA PHE A 325 10.92 -27.23 -33.72
C PHE A 325 9.79 -27.36 -34.75
N ASN A 326 9.15 -28.54 -34.80
CA ASN A 326 8.03 -28.77 -35.69
C ASN A 326 6.78 -28.01 -35.22
N HIS A 327 6.47 -26.90 -35.90
CA HIS A 327 5.30 -26.05 -35.66
C HIS A 327 4.20 -26.19 -36.74
N ASP A 328 4.20 -27.27 -37.54
CA ASP A 328 3.25 -27.43 -38.66
C ASP A 328 1.77 -27.44 -38.22
N HIS A 329 1.52 -27.75 -36.95
CA HIS A 329 0.19 -27.75 -36.35
C HIS A 329 -0.18 -26.44 -35.65
N TRP A 330 0.70 -25.44 -35.68
CA TRP A 330 0.42 -24.12 -35.12
C TRP A 330 -0.20 -23.22 -36.20
N ASP A 331 -1.15 -22.38 -35.77
CA ASP A 331 -1.76 -21.39 -36.63
C ASP A 331 -0.78 -20.25 -36.94
N ASP A 332 -1.02 -19.54 -38.04
CA ASP A 332 -0.38 -18.24 -38.26
C ASP A 332 -0.94 -17.22 -37.28
N ALA A 333 -0.07 -16.44 -36.65
CA ALA A 333 -0.47 -15.28 -35.89
C ALA A 333 -1.07 -14.23 -36.84
N ILE A 334 -2.07 -13.51 -36.36
CA ILE A 334 -2.72 -12.43 -37.12
C ILE A 334 -2.29 -11.09 -36.54
N LEU A 335 -2.39 -10.00 -37.31
CA LEU A 335 -2.29 -8.67 -36.74
C LEU A 335 -3.47 -8.46 -35.78
N ALA A 336 -3.25 -7.88 -34.61
CA ALA A 336 -4.27 -7.74 -33.57
C ALA A 336 -5.55 -7.02 -34.07
N LYS A 337 -5.38 -6.01 -34.94
CA LYS A 337 -6.49 -5.30 -35.60
C LYS A 337 -7.40 -6.19 -36.47
N GLN A 338 -6.93 -7.37 -36.88
CA GLN A 338 -7.71 -8.31 -37.70
C GLN A 338 -8.73 -9.13 -36.90
N ASN A 339 -8.68 -9.11 -35.56
CA ASN A 339 -9.77 -9.62 -34.71
C ASN A 339 -11.04 -8.74 -34.77
N GLY A 340 -10.97 -7.55 -35.38
CA GLY A 340 -12.12 -6.70 -35.63
C GLY A 340 -12.66 -5.99 -34.39
N GLU A 341 -13.80 -5.31 -34.58
CA GLU A 341 -14.54 -4.64 -33.51
C GLU A 341 -15.39 -5.66 -32.75
N VAL A 342 -15.45 -5.51 -31.42
CA VAL A 342 -16.27 -6.36 -30.56
C VAL A 342 -17.04 -5.47 -29.61
N THR A 343 -18.35 -5.37 -29.78
CA THR A 343 -19.19 -4.50 -28.96
C THR A 343 -19.88 -5.25 -27.83
N ALA A 344 -19.94 -4.62 -26.65
CA ALA A 344 -20.67 -5.12 -25.51
C ALA A 344 -21.15 -3.97 -24.60
N THR A 345 -22.11 -4.26 -23.72
CA THR A 345 -22.59 -3.30 -22.72
C THR A 345 -21.62 -3.24 -21.56
N PHE A 346 -20.97 -2.10 -21.35
CA PHE A 346 -20.14 -1.83 -20.18
C PHE A 346 -20.97 -1.26 -19.04
N TYR A 347 -20.97 -1.93 -17.89
CA TYR A 347 -21.67 -1.48 -16.70
C TYR A 347 -20.75 -0.82 -15.69
N GLU A 348 -21.09 0.39 -15.25
CA GLU A 348 -20.40 1.09 -14.15
C GLU A 348 -21.33 2.09 -13.47
N PHE A 349 -20.93 2.61 -12.31
CA PHE A 349 -21.64 3.73 -11.72
C PHE A 349 -21.34 5.04 -12.45
N ARG A 350 -22.26 6.00 -12.33
CA ARG A 350 -22.08 7.38 -12.80
C ARG A 350 -22.45 8.35 -11.70
N ASN A 351 -21.61 9.38 -11.55
CA ASN A 351 -21.95 10.54 -10.76
C ASN A 351 -23.21 11.22 -11.31
N PRO A 352 -24.08 11.73 -10.43
CA PRO A 352 -25.26 12.48 -10.83
C PRO A 352 -24.86 13.80 -11.50
N THR A 353 -25.61 14.20 -12.54
CA THR A 353 -25.51 15.54 -13.15
C THR A 353 -26.39 16.58 -12.44
N THR A 354 -27.25 16.14 -11.52
CA THR A 354 -28.19 16.98 -10.77
C THR A 354 -27.88 16.92 -9.28
N THR A 355 -27.74 18.08 -8.64
CA THR A 355 -27.47 18.20 -7.20
C THR A 355 -28.49 17.42 -6.36
N GLY A 356 -28.01 16.64 -5.39
CA GLY A 356 -28.83 15.86 -4.46
C GLY A 356 -29.31 14.50 -4.98
N ALA A 357 -29.04 14.13 -6.23
CA ALA A 357 -29.24 12.76 -6.70
C ALA A 357 -28.10 11.85 -6.25
N GLY A 358 -28.36 10.54 -6.15
CA GLY A 358 -27.34 9.53 -5.88
C GLY A 358 -26.71 8.99 -7.17
N VAL A 359 -25.58 8.30 -7.03
CA VAL A 359 -24.94 7.56 -8.13
C VAL A 359 -25.85 6.46 -8.66
N LYS A 360 -25.73 6.16 -9.95
CA LYS A 360 -26.51 5.09 -10.60
C LYS A 360 -25.61 4.20 -11.44
N LYS A 361 -25.86 2.90 -11.39
CA LYS A 361 -25.25 1.95 -12.32
C LYS A 361 -25.93 2.07 -13.68
N VAL A 362 -25.16 2.32 -14.72
CA VAL A 362 -25.62 2.46 -16.11
C VAL A 362 -24.90 1.45 -16.99
N GLY A 363 -25.54 1.06 -18.09
CA GLY A 363 -24.93 0.24 -19.13
C GLY A 363 -24.79 1.06 -20.42
N GLU A 364 -23.60 1.08 -21.01
CA GLU A 364 -23.32 1.80 -22.25
C GLU A 364 -22.62 0.88 -23.25
N GLN A 365 -22.99 0.95 -24.53
CA GLN A 365 -22.31 0.18 -25.58
C GLN A 365 -20.87 0.69 -25.76
N ARG A 366 -19.90 -0.22 -25.73
CA ARG A 366 -18.48 0.06 -25.97
C ARG A 366 -17.87 -0.98 -26.88
N ASP A 367 -16.83 -0.56 -27.59
CA ASP A 367 -16.00 -1.43 -28.41
C ASP A 367 -14.74 -1.88 -27.64
N PHE A 368 -14.56 -3.19 -27.58
CA PHE A 368 -13.49 -3.96 -26.91
C PHE A 368 -12.56 -4.67 -27.91
N GLY A 369 -12.67 -4.33 -29.20
CA GLY A 369 -11.69 -4.69 -30.20
C GLY A 369 -10.33 -4.04 -29.91
N PHE A 370 -9.30 -4.50 -30.62
CA PHE A 370 -7.95 -4.01 -30.45
C PHE A 370 -7.85 -2.50 -30.74
N LYS A 371 -7.23 -1.77 -29.81
CA LYS A 371 -6.85 -0.35 -29.95
C LYS A 371 -5.38 -0.23 -29.61
N ARG A 372 -4.59 0.31 -30.55
CA ARG A 372 -3.15 0.52 -30.33
C ARG A 372 -2.97 1.68 -29.34
N PRO A 373 -2.35 1.45 -28.16
CA PRO A 373 -2.07 2.52 -27.22
C PRO A 373 -0.81 3.30 -27.60
N GLU A 374 -0.56 4.41 -26.91
CA GLU A 374 0.77 5.03 -26.87
C GLU A 374 1.77 4.10 -26.18
N LEU A 375 3.01 4.05 -26.66
CA LEU A 375 4.06 3.21 -26.09
C LEU A 375 5.04 4.05 -25.30
N GLU A 376 5.46 3.53 -24.15
CA GLU A 376 6.44 4.18 -23.28
C GLU A 376 7.30 3.11 -22.59
N ALA A 377 8.58 3.38 -22.38
CA ALA A 377 9.45 2.52 -21.60
C ALA A 377 8.91 2.41 -20.17
N PHE A 378 8.91 1.20 -19.61
CA PHE A 378 8.48 0.98 -18.23
C PHE A 378 9.35 1.78 -17.24
N PRO A 379 8.80 2.78 -16.50
CA PRO A 379 9.59 3.70 -15.69
C PRO A 379 9.81 3.22 -14.24
N GLY A 380 9.23 2.07 -13.87
CA GLY A 380 9.25 1.53 -12.51
C GLY A 380 10.29 0.43 -12.29
N VAL A 381 10.16 -0.25 -11.15
CA VAL A 381 10.89 -1.50 -10.86
C VAL A 381 10.02 -2.72 -11.18
N PRO A 382 10.58 -3.77 -11.81
CA PRO A 382 9.81 -4.94 -12.20
C PRO A 382 9.38 -5.78 -10.99
N VAL A 383 8.31 -6.55 -11.15
CA VAL A 383 7.93 -7.59 -10.18
C VAL A 383 8.85 -8.79 -10.33
N ARG A 384 9.43 -9.30 -9.24
CA ARG A 384 10.33 -10.46 -9.25
C ARG A 384 10.04 -11.41 -8.09
N VAL A 385 10.54 -12.64 -8.20
CA VAL A 385 10.70 -13.52 -7.03
C VAL A 385 11.87 -12.98 -6.21
N THR A 386 11.59 -12.40 -5.05
CA THR A 386 12.63 -11.76 -4.21
C THR A 386 13.10 -12.66 -3.07
N GLN A 387 12.32 -13.67 -2.71
CA GLN A 387 12.64 -14.57 -1.61
C GLN A 387 11.91 -15.92 -1.76
N GLU A 388 12.57 -17.01 -1.36
CA GLU A 388 11.93 -18.32 -1.16
C GLU A 388 11.60 -18.52 0.34
N ILE A 389 10.43 -19.11 0.63
CA ILE A 389 9.98 -19.46 1.98
C ILE A 389 9.66 -20.96 2.02
N HIS A 390 10.38 -21.71 2.86
CA HIS A 390 10.12 -23.13 3.03
C HIS A 390 8.95 -23.38 4.00
N ALA A 391 8.17 -24.43 3.73
CA ALA A 391 7.11 -24.84 4.65
C ALA A 391 7.67 -25.22 6.03
N LYS A 392 7.02 -24.74 7.08
CA LYS A 392 7.39 -25.03 8.47
C LYS A 392 6.71 -26.27 8.99
N THR A 393 5.44 -26.45 8.66
CA THR A 393 4.65 -27.60 9.08
C THR A 393 3.74 -28.10 7.96
N VAL A 394 3.32 -29.36 8.07
CA VAL A 394 2.28 -29.94 7.22
C VAL A 394 1.32 -30.77 8.07
N SER A 395 0.03 -30.56 7.89
CA SER A 395 -1.05 -31.30 8.54
C SER A 395 -1.86 -32.08 7.52
N LYS A 396 -2.35 -33.27 7.90
CA LYS A 396 -3.27 -34.06 7.09
C LYS A 396 -4.69 -33.70 7.48
N LEU A 397 -5.54 -33.39 6.51
CA LEU A 397 -6.97 -33.14 6.75
C LEU A 397 -7.77 -34.42 6.51
N GLU A 398 -7.69 -34.95 5.29
CA GLU A 398 -8.39 -36.15 4.84
C GLU A 398 -7.48 -36.95 3.90
N PRO A 399 -7.79 -38.22 3.57
CA PRO A 399 -6.98 -38.99 2.62
C PRO A 399 -6.77 -38.22 1.30
N GLY A 400 -5.49 -37.95 0.97
CA GLY A 400 -5.13 -37.21 -0.25
C GLY A 400 -5.13 -35.69 -0.14
N THR A 401 -5.46 -35.11 1.03
CA THR A 401 -5.49 -33.65 1.28
C THR A 401 -4.61 -33.28 2.47
N CYS A 402 -3.71 -32.32 2.28
CA CYS A 402 -2.85 -31.79 3.32
C CYS A 402 -2.75 -30.26 3.26
N ILE A 403 -2.46 -29.62 4.39
CA ILE A 403 -2.22 -28.18 4.48
C ILE A 403 -0.77 -27.95 4.90
N PHE A 404 -0.07 -27.13 4.12
CA PHE A 404 1.26 -26.62 4.44
C PHE A 404 1.13 -25.23 5.04
N ASP A 405 1.84 -25.00 6.14
CA ASP A 405 1.99 -23.68 6.77
C ASP A 405 3.40 -23.15 6.48
N LEU A 406 3.47 -22.04 5.74
CA LEU A 406 4.73 -21.35 5.44
C LEU A 406 5.18 -20.44 6.60
N GLY A 407 4.29 -20.18 7.56
CA GLY A 407 4.56 -19.42 8.78
C GLY A 407 4.81 -17.93 8.56
N GLN A 408 4.38 -17.39 7.41
CA GLN A 408 4.38 -15.98 7.02
C GLN A 408 3.28 -15.80 5.97
N ASN A 409 2.44 -14.76 6.11
CA ASN A 409 1.52 -14.33 5.06
C ASN A 409 2.26 -13.40 4.08
N PHE A 410 2.22 -13.71 2.78
CA PHE A 410 2.90 -12.94 1.72
C PHE A 410 2.14 -13.04 0.39
N ALA A 411 2.49 -12.17 -0.57
CA ALA A 411 2.00 -12.25 -1.93
C ALA A 411 2.98 -13.00 -2.83
N GLY A 412 2.51 -13.94 -3.63
CA GLY A 412 3.37 -14.74 -4.46
C GLY A 412 2.71 -15.98 -5.04
N THR A 413 3.53 -17.00 -5.29
CA THR A 413 3.09 -18.33 -5.73
C THR A 413 3.93 -19.39 -5.02
N ILE A 414 3.88 -20.66 -5.46
CA ILE A 414 4.71 -21.74 -4.93
C ILE A 414 5.54 -22.42 -6.02
N ARG A 415 6.60 -23.10 -5.57
CA ARG A 415 7.21 -24.23 -6.26
C ARG A 415 6.69 -25.51 -5.64
N LEU A 416 6.02 -26.33 -6.45
CA LEU A 416 5.56 -27.67 -6.09
C LEU A 416 6.57 -28.71 -6.60
N LYS A 417 7.07 -29.58 -5.72
CA LYS A 417 7.78 -30.81 -6.10
C LYS A 417 6.85 -32.00 -5.89
N ILE A 418 6.53 -32.75 -6.94
CA ILE A 418 5.54 -33.82 -6.85
C ILE A 418 5.97 -35.05 -7.65
N LYS A 419 5.65 -36.23 -7.12
CA LYS A 419 5.65 -37.47 -7.90
C LYS A 419 4.22 -37.96 -8.03
N GLY A 420 3.70 -37.96 -9.25
CA GLY A 420 2.33 -38.35 -9.58
C GLY A 420 2.30 -39.30 -10.76
N ARG A 421 1.17 -40.00 -10.95
CA ARG A 421 0.92 -40.81 -12.14
C ARG A 421 0.60 -39.89 -13.31
N GLU A 422 0.88 -40.31 -14.54
CA GLU A 422 0.45 -39.55 -15.72
C GLU A 422 -1.07 -39.30 -15.68
N GLY A 423 -1.49 -38.06 -15.88
CA GLY A 423 -2.89 -37.64 -15.82
C GLY A 423 -3.43 -37.38 -14.41
N GLU A 424 -2.68 -37.71 -13.35
CA GLU A 424 -3.07 -37.39 -11.99
C GLU A 424 -3.11 -35.87 -11.78
N ARG A 425 -4.26 -35.36 -11.34
CA ARG A 425 -4.48 -33.92 -11.14
C ARG A 425 -4.34 -33.53 -9.68
N ILE A 426 -3.52 -32.52 -9.43
CA ILE A 426 -3.27 -31.89 -8.14
C ILE A 426 -4.00 -30.54 -8.12
N GLN A 427 -4.75 -30.28 -7.04
CA GLN A 427 -5.35 -28.98 -6.75
C GLN A 427 -4.55 -28.30 -5.64
N LEU A 428 -4.28 -27.00 -5.81
CA LEU A 428 -3.57 -26.14 -4.89
C LEU A 428 -4.47 -24.96 -4.54
N ARG A 429 -4.90 -24.86 -3.28
CA ARG A 429 -5.69 -23.71 -2.79
C ARG A 429 -4.88 -22.89 -1.80
N TYR A 430 -5.10 -21.59 -1.82
CA TYR A 430 -4.33 -20.63 -1.03
C TYR A 430 -5.23 -19.88 -0.05
N GLY A 431 -4.74 -19.62 1.17
CA GLY A 431 -5.48 -18.90 2.20
C GLY A 431 -4.56 -18.21 3.20
N GLU A 432 -5.04 -17.11 3.77
CA GLU A 432 -4.29 -16.31 4.75
C GLU A 432 -4.37 -16.91 6.16
N MET A 433 -5.47 -17.60 6.48
CA MET A 433 -5.78 -18.14 7.81
C MET A 433 -6.40 -19.55 7.71
N LEU A 434 -6.44 -20.25 8.84
CA LEU A 434 -7.17 -21.50 9.00
C LEU A 434 -8.37 -21.30 9.92
N HIS A 435 -9.44 -22.04 9.67
CA HIS A 435 -10.52 -22.27 10.63
C HIS A 435 -10.00 -23.02 11.86
N PRO A 436 -10.66 -22.92 13.03
CA PRO A 436 -10.23 -23.64 14.23
C PRO A 436 -10.16 -25.18 14.08
N ASP A 437 -10.91 -25.74 13.14
CA ASP A 437 -10.90 -27.17 12.79
C ASP A 437 -9.75 -27.55 11.83
N GLY A 438 -8.92 -26.58 11.44
CA GLY A 438 -7.79 -26.75 10.54
C GLY A 438 -8.10 -26.58 9.06
N ARG A 439 -9.37 -26.39 8.65
CA ARG A 439 -9.71 -26.14 7.24
C ARG A 439 -9.16 -24.79 6.77
N LEU A 440 -8.79 -24.70 5.49
CA LEU A 440 -8.37 -23.45 4.87
C LEU A 440 -9.54 -22.44 4.85
N MET A 441 -9.31 -21.21 5.34
CA MET A 441 -10.28 -20.12 5.22
C MET A 441 -10.10 -19.43 3.87
N THR A 442 -11.17 -19.44 3.06
CA THR A 442 -11.20 -18.84 1.71
C THR A 442 -12.40 -17.92 1.49
N GLU A 443 -13.27 -17.80 2.49
CA GLU A 443 -14.49 -17.00 2.45
C GLU A 443 -14.18 -15.50 2.26
N ASN A 444 -13.08 -15.00 2.83
CA ASN A 444 -12.63 -13.62 2.68
C ASN A 444 -12.07 -13.29 1.27
N LEU A 445 -11.80 -14.30 0.44
CA LEU A 445 -11.35 -14.13 -0.95
C LEU A 445 -12.50 -13.70 -1.88
N ARG A 446 -13.74 -13.80 -1.41
CA ARG A 446 -14.98 -13.44 -2.10
C ARG A 446 -15.10 -14.17 -3.45
N LYS A 447 -14.95 -13.48 -4.60
CA LYS A 447 -15.00 -14.12 -5.93
C LYS A 447 -13.65 -14.55 -6.48
N ALA A 448 -12.53 -14.25 -5.81
CA ALA A 448 -11.24 -14.79 -6.24
C ALA A 448 -11.19 -16.28 -5.94
N ARG A 449 -11.00 -17.11 -6.99
CA ARG A 449 -10.91 -18.57 -6.84
C ARG A 449 -9.59 -18.97 -6.17
N ALA A 450 -8.50 -18.22 -6.39
CA ALA A 450 -7.17 -18.45 -5.82
C ALA A 450 -6.81 -19.95 -5.76
N THR A 451 -6.91 -20.63 -6.90
CA THR A 451 -6.71 -22.08 -6.99
C THR A 451 -5.93 -22.41 -8.25
N ASP A 452 -4.80 -23.10 -8.07
CA ASP A 452 -4.02 -23.62 -9.17
C ASP A 452 -4.24 -25.13 -9.33
N TYR A 453 -4.05 -25.62 -10.55
CA TYR A 453 -4.12 -27.04 -10.88
C TYR A 453 -2.89 -27.49 -11.63
N TYR A 454 -2.39 -28.67 -11.30
CA TYR A 454 -1.28 -29.30 -12.00
C TYR A 454 -1.64 -30.74 -12.39
N THR A 455 -1.53 -31.07 -13.67
CA THR A 455 -1.73 -32.44 -14.17
C THR A 455 -0.37 -33.06 -14.48
N CYS A 456 -0.06 -34.16 -13.81
CA CYS A 456 1.26 -34.79 -13.89
C CYS A 456 1.48 -35.47 -15.25
N LYS A 457 2.72 -35.47 -15.73
CA LYS A 457 3.14 -36.23 -16.92
C LYS A 457 3.66 -37.64 -16.61
N GLY A 458 3.79 -37.99 -15.34
CA GLY A 458 4.20 -39.32 -14.90
C GLY A 458 5.72 -39.52 -14.87
N ASP A 459 6.49 -38.46 -14.61
CA ASP A 459 7.95 -38.55 -14.58
C ASP A 459 8.42 -39.43 -13.40
N PRO A 460 9.17 -40.52 -13.65
CA PRO A 460 9.66 -41.40 -12.58
C PRO A 460 10.60 -40.69 -11.60
N ASP A 461 11.29 -39.63 -12.00
CA ASP A 461 12.21 -38.87 -11.16
C ASP A 461 11.51 -37.74 -10.37
N GLY A 462 10.23 -37.50 -10.67
CA GLY A 462 9.42 -36.44 -10.08
C GLY A 462 9.38 -35.17 -10.94
N GLU A 463 8.44 -34.30 -10.62
CA GLU A 463 8.08 -33.13 -11.43
C GLU A 463 8.13 -31.86 -10.59
N VAL A 464 8.42 -30.72 -11.24
CA VAL A 464 8.47 -29.40 -10.62
C VAL A 464 7.51 -28.47 -11.34
N PHE A 465 6.59 -27.87 -10.59
CA PHE A 465 5.62 -26.91 -11.10
C PHE A 465 5.74 -25.56 -10.40
N GLN A 466 5.63 -24.49 -11.18
CA GLN A 466 5.56 -23.10 -10.72
C GLN A 466 4.55 -22.35 -11.60
N PRO A 467 3.45 -21.81 -11.03
CA PRO A 467 2.56 -20.90 -11.74
C PRO A 467 3.30 -19.65 -12.24
N ARG A 468 2.86 -19.07 -13.36
CA ARG A 468 3.56 -17.98 -14.04
C ARG A 468 2.72 -16.73 -14.25
N PHE A 469 1.43 -16.89 -14.50
CA PHE A 469 0.51 -15.80 -14.84
C PHE A 469 -0.57 -15.56 -13.77
N THR A 470 -0.25 -15.90 -12.53
CA THR A 470 -1.10 -15.65 -11.36
C THR A 470 -0.27 -15.37 -10.11
N PHE A 471 -0.90 -14.79 -9.10
CA PHE A 471 -0.35 -14.68 -7.75
C PHE A 471 -1.48 -14.70 -6.73
N HIS A 472 -1.14 -15.03 -5.49
CA HIS A 472 -2.07 -15.15 -4.37
C HIS A 472 -1.47 -14.47 -3.14
N GLY A 473 -2.30 -13.98 -2.22
CA GLY A 473 -1.88 -13.60 -0.87
C GLY A 473 -2.21 -14.72 0.11
N PHE A 474 -1.19 -15.31 0.74
CA PHE A 474 -1.40 -16.51 1.56
C PHE A 474 -0.26 -16.77 2.56
N GLN A 475 -0.60 -17.53 3.59
CA GLN A 475 0.35 -18.24 4.46
C GLN A 475 0.21 -19.76 4.32
N PHE A 476 -1.00 -20.23 4.03
CA PHE A 476 -1.36 -21.64 4.01
C PHE A 476 -1.65 -22.11 2.59
N VAL A 477 -1.23 -23.34 2.29
CA VAL A 477 -1.45 -24.00 1.00
C VAL A 477 -2.11 -25.35 1.25
N GLU A 478 -3.34 -25.53 0.77
CA GLU A 478 -3.99 -26.84 0.71
C GLU A 478 -3.58 -27.55 -0.57
N VAL A 479 -2.98 -28.74 -0.45
CA VAL A 479 -2.63 -29.60 -1.57
C VAL A 479 -3.54 -30.83 -1.54
N LYS A 480 -4.30 -31.02 -2.62
CA LYS A 480 -5.24 -32.12 -2.77
C LYS A 480 -4.98 -32.91 -4.05
N ARG A 481 -4.81 -34.23 -3.93
CA ARG A 481 -4.81 -35.16 -5.07
C ARG A 481 -6.26 -35.45 -5.45
N LEU A 482 -6.67 -35.10 -6.68
CA LEU A 482 -8.03 -35.33 -7.15
C LEU A 482 -8.20 -36.78 -7.64
N PRO A 483 -9.36 -37.42 -7.41
CA PRO A 483 -9.64 -38.74 -7.98
C PRO A 483 -9.70 -38.67 -9.51
N ASP A 484 -9.26 -39.75 -10.17
CA ASP A 484 -9.27 -39.84 -11.63
C ASP A 484 -10.70 -39.66 -12.16
N SER A 485 -10.90 -38.73 -13.12
CA SER A 485 -12.20 -38.48 -13.75
C SER A 485 -12.68 -39.62 -14.66
N ASN A 486 -11.83 -40.62 -14.91
CA ASN A 486 -12.18 -41.85 -15.62
C ASN A 486 -12.40 -42.99 -14.62
N GLU A 487 -13.63 -43.15 -14.12
CA GLU A 487 -14.04 -44.23 -13.19
C GLU A 487 -13.90 -45.67 -13.74
N ASN A 488 -13.26 -45.90 -14.90
CA ASN A 488 -13.16 -47.22 -15.54
C ASN A 488 -11.74 -47.80 -15.62
N VAL A 489 -10.78 -47.32 -14.82
CA VAL A 489 -9.53 -48.07 -14.61
C VAL A 489 -9.63 -48.84 -13.29
N GLY A 490 -10.31 -49.99 -13.35
CA GLY A 490 -10.26 -50.99 -12.29
C GLY A 490 -8.82 -51.48 -12.13
N GLY A 491 -8.15 -51.03 -11.07
CA GLY A 491 -6.85 -51.58 -10.67
C GLY A 491 -5.85 -50.55 -10.14
N ALA A 492 -6.15 -49.97 -8.97
CA ALA A 492 -5.21 -49.55 -7.90
C ALA A 492 -5.88 -48.44 -7.06
N THR A 493 -6.70 -48.85 -6.11
CA THR A 493 -7.18 -47.98 -5.04
C THR A 493 -6.00 -47.51 -4.19
N SER A 494 -5.75 -46.21 -4.20
CA SER A 494 -5.53 -45.39 -3.00
C SER A 494 -4.59 -45.90 -1.89
N GLU A 495 -3.42 -46.42 -2.23
CA GLU A 495 -2.26 -46.42 -1.30
C GLU A 495 -1.20 -45.44 -1.80
N ALA A 496 -1.58 -44.16 -1.90
CA ALA A 496 -0.60 -43.10 -1.75
C ALA A 496 -0.10 -43.17 -0.30
N SER A 497 0.99 -43.90 -0.08
CA SER A 497 1.82 -43.98 1.13
C SER A 497 1.24 -43.24 2.34
N GLY A 498 0.80 -43.96 3.38
CA GLY A 498 0.31 -43.38 4.65
C GLY A 498 1.30 -42.47 5.41
N GLY A 499 2.46 -42.15 4.84
CA GLY A 499 3.43 -41.17 5.34
C GLY A 499 2.96 -39.72 5.17
N THR A 500 3.51 -38.83 5.98
CA THR A 500 3.33 -37.37 5.84
C THR A 500 4.20 -36.89 4.67
N PRO A 501 3.68 -36.05 3.74
CA PRO A 501 4.51 -35.52 2.65
C PRO A 501 5.68 -34.69 3.20
N PRO A 502 6.81 -34.60 2.48
CA PRO A 502 7.96 -33.84 2.94
C PRO A 502 7.66 -32.33 2.87
N LEU A 503 8.25 -31.54 3.77
CA LEU A 503 8.04 -30.09 3.81
C LEU A 503 8.52 -29.39 2.54
N ASP A 504 9.57 -29.90 1.89
CA ASP A 504 10.12 -29.30 0.66
C ASP A 504 9.28 -29.60 -0.60
N MET A 505 8.16 -30.33 -0.44
CA MET A 505 7.13 -30.47 -1.47
C MET A 505 6.54 -29.11 -1.86
N VAL A 506 6.41 -28.17 -0.91
CA VAL A 506 5.91 -26.81 -1.14
C VAL A 506 6.95 -25.80 -0.69
N THR A 507 7.38 -24.93 -1.61
CA THR A 507 8.20 -23.76 -1.29
C THR A 507 7.48 -22.51 -1.78
N GLY A 508 7.18 -21.56 -0.90
CA GLY A 508 6.64 -20.25 -1.26
C GLY A 508 7.65 -19.41 -2.02
N LEU A 509 7.19 -18.71 -3.05
CA LEU A 509 7.96 -17.79 -3.88
C LEU A 509 7.36 -16.39 -3.72
N VAL A 510 8.03 -15.55 -2.93
CA VAL A 510 7.55 -14.19 -2.63
C VAL A 510 7.71 -13.33 -3.87
N LEU A 511 6.61 -12.75 -4.34
CA LEU A 511 6.57 -11.83 -5.48
C LEU A 511 6.26 -10.42 -5.01
N HIS A 512 7.06 -9.45 -5.43
CA HIS A 512 6.74 -8.02 -5.35
C HIS A 512 7.60 -7.23 -6.34
N SER A 513 7.21 -5.99 -6.62
CA SER A 513 8.06 -4.98 -7.26
C SER A 513 9.37 -4.88 -6.49
N ASP A 514 10.49 -5.01 -7.19
CA ASP A 514 11.83 -5.16 -6.59
C ASP A 514 12.39 -3.83 -6.06
N THR A 515 11.65 -3.19 -5.15
CA THR A 515 12.07 -1.98 -4.42
C THR A 515 13.14 -2.36 -3.40
N PRO A 516 14.35 -1.79 -3.46
CA PRO A 516 15.39 -2.06 -2.48
C PRO A 516 14.96 -1.69 -1.06
N MET A 517 15.15 -2.59 -0.09
CA MET A 517 14.89 -2.29 1.32
C MET A 517 15.83 -1.18 1.82
N ALA A 518 15.27 -0.21 2.55
CA ALA A 518 15.96 1.02 2.93
C ALA A 518 16.10 1.20 4.45
N SER A 519 15.61 0.29 5.30
CA SER A 519 15.74 0.50 6.75
C SER A 519 15.83 -0.77 7.60
N THR A 520 16.35 -0.56 8.81
CA THR A 520 16.32 -1.53 9.91
C THR A 520 15.80 -0.85 11.17
N PHE A 521 15.08 -1.59 12.02
CA PHE A 521 14.58 -1.12 13.30
C PHE A 521 14.56 -2.26 14.31
N GLU A 522 15.03 -1.98 15.53
CA GLU A 522 14.96 -2.85 16.69
C GLU A 522 14.84 -2.01 17.97
N CYS A 523 14.07 -2.45 18.95
CA CYS A 523 13.95 -1.81 20.26
C CYS A 523 13.81 -2.85 21.39
N SER A 524 13.73 -2.36 22.63
CA SER A 524 13.63 -3.20 23.82
C SER A 524 12.31 -3.97 23.98
N ASP A 525 11.25 -3.63 23.22
CA ASP A 525 9.98 -4.37 23.23
C ASP A 525 9.90 -5.34 22.04
N PRO A 526 9.91 -6.67 22.27
CA PRO A 526 9.86 -7.66 21.19
C PRO A 526 8.57 -7.63 20.37
N MET A 527 7.44 -7.16 20.93
CA MET A 527 6.20 -7.00 20.17
C MET A 527 6.34 -5.88 19.13
N VAL A 528 6.96 -4.76 19.49
CA VAL A 528 7.21 -3.64 18.56
C VAL A 528 8.20 -4.06 17.46
N ASN A 529 9.17 -4.92 17.77
CA ASN A 529 10.06 -5.53 16.76
C ASN A 529 9.29 -6.43 15.79
N GLN A 530 8.29 -7.17 16.27
CA GLN A 530 7.42 -7.97 15.42
C GLN A 530 6.48 -7.09 14.58
N LEU A 531 5.96 -6.00 15.15
CA LEU A 531 5.18 -5.00 14.40
C LEU A 531 5.96 -4.46 13.20
N PHE A 532 7.22 -4.04 13.39
CA PHE A 532 8.05 -3.58 12.28
C PHE A 532 8.17 -4.63 11.17
N LYS A 533 8.39 -5.91 11.53
CA LYS A 533 8.45 -7.01 10.54
C LYS A 533 7.11 -7.19 9.81
N ASN A 534 5.99 -7.13 10.52
CA ASN A 534 4.65 -7.24 9.93
C ASN A 534 4.42 -6.10 8.93
N VAL A 535 4.81 -4.86 9.27
CA VAL A 535 4.75 -3.70 8.37
C VAL A 535 5.54 -3.95 7.08
N LEU A 536 6.78 -4.44 7.19
CA LEU A 536 7.61 -4.74 6.01
C LEU A 536 6.99 -5.81 5.11
N TRP A 537 6.48 -6.90 5.70
CA TRP A 537 5.83 -7.96 4.94
C TRP A 537 4.55 -7.51 4.25
N THR A 538 3.75 -6.68 4.91
CA THR A 538 2.53 -6.15 4.30
C THR A 538 2.81 -5.18 3.16
N GLN A 539 3.84 -4.33 3.28
CA GLN A 539 4.26 -3.48 2.15
C GLN A 539 4.71 -4.32 0.96
N ARG A 540 5.60 -5.30 1.19
CA ARG A 540 6.07 -6.20 0.13
C ARG A 540 4.91 -6.91 -0.54
N ALA A 541 3.98 -7.48 0.24
CA ALA A 541 2.82 -8.18 -0.30
C ALA A 541 1.93 -7.28 -1.19
N ASN A 542 1.90 -5.98 -0.92
CA ASN A 542 1.02 -5.03 -1.59
C ASN A 542 1.72 -4.11 -2.59
N PHE A 543 3.02 -4.28 -2.83
CA PHE A 543 3.76 -3.54 -3.84
C PHE A 543 3.98 -4.47 -5.03
N LEU A 544 2.92 -4.75 -5.77
CA LEU A 544 2.93 -5.64 -6.94
C LEU A 544 2.54 -4.82 -8.16
N ASP A 545 3.52 -4.14 -8.75
CA ASP A 545 3.38 -3.16 -9.84
C ASP A 545 2.54 -1.90 -9.48
N LEU A 546 1.66 -2.00 -8.49
CA LEU A 546 0.84 -0.95 -7.89
C LEU A 546 0.89 -1.06 -6.35
N PRO A 547 0.64 0.02 -5.59
CA PRO A 547 0.44 -0.02 -4.15
C PRO A 547 -0.99 -0.52 -3.84
N THR A 548 -1.22 -1.83 -3.93
CA THR A 548 -2.55 -2.44 -3.77
C THR A 548 -3.08 -2.37 -2.34
N ASP A 549 -4.38 -2.32 -2.13
CA ASP A 549 -4.98 -2.42 -0.79
C ASP A 549 -4.68 -3.77 -0.11
N CYS A 550 -4.89 -4.87 -0.85
CA CYS A 550 -4.66 -6.22 -0.40
C CYS A 550 -4.23 -7.13 -1.57
N PRO A 551 -3.52 -8.26 -1.32
CA PRO A 551 -2.97 -9.08 -2.39
C PRO A 551 -3.74 -10.36 -2.74
N GLN A 552 -4.79 -10.69 -2.00
CA GLN A 552 -5.43 -12.02 -2.01
C GLN A 552 -6.81 -12.06 -2.66
N ARG A 553 -7.71 -11.14 -2.33
CA ARG A 553 -9.12 -11.21 -2.75
C ARG A 553 -9.31 -10.62 -4.15
N ASP A 554 -10.55 -10.65 -4.63
CA ASP A 554 -11.01 -9.99 -5.85
C ASP A 554 -11.04 -8.45 -5.71
N GLU A 555 -9.87 -7.84 -5.49
CA GLU A 555 -9.70 -6.39 -5.36
C GLU A 555 -8.34 -5.96 -5.92
N ARG A 556 -7.29 -5.96 -5.11
CA ARG A 556 -5.89 -5.72 -5.53
C ARG A 556 -5.75 -4.43 -6.35
N MET A 557 -6.42 -3.39 -5.90
CA MET A 557 -6.50 -2.10 -6.58
C MET A 557 -5.55 -1.11 -5.93
N GLY A 558 -4.97 -0.20 -6.70
CA GLY A 558 -4.17 0.92 -6.18
C GLY A 558 -5.05 1.97 -5.48
N TRP A 559 -5.64 1.62 -4.33
CA TRP A 559 -6.52 2.49 -3.55
C TRP A 559 -5.78 3.72 -3.02
N THR A 560 -6.34 4.90 -3.28
CA THR A 560 -5.63 6.16 -3.09
C THR A 560 -5.54 6.59 -1.63
N GLY A 561 -6.57 6.32 -0.82
CA GLY A 561 -6.59 6.65 0.62
C GLY A 561 -5.59 5.82 1.42
N ASP A 562 -5.46 4.55 1.08
CA ASP A 562 -4.45 3.63 1.59
C ASP A 562 -3.06 4.17 1.24
N ALA A 563 -2.80 4.39 -0.05
CA ALA A 563 -1.49 4.83 -0.53
C ALA A 563 -1.05 6.14 0.13
N GLN A 564 -1.95 7.13 0.28
CA GLN A 564 -1.58 8.40 0.92
C GLN A 564 -1.39 8.29 2.44
N ALA A 565 -2.11 7.37 3.10
CA ALA A 565 -1.93 7.13 4.53
C ALA A 565 -0.56 6.49 4.80
N TYR A 566 -0.04 5.72 3.85
CA TYR A 566 1.15 4.88 4.06
C TYR A 566 2.43 5.35 3.37
N VAL A 567 2.37 6.23 2.35
CA VAL A 567 3.51 6.60 1.49
C VAL A 567 4.80 7.01 2.24
N ALA A 568 4.69 7.72 3.36
CA ALA A 568 5.86 8.10 4.16
C ALA A 568 6.50 6.90 4.89
N THR A 569 5.67 5.98 5.40
CA THR A 569 6.17 4.69 5.92
C THR A 569 6.85 3.90 4.80
N ALA A 570 6.22 3.84 3.61
CA ALA A 570 6.77 3.11 2.48
C ALA A 570 8.17 3.61 2.09
N ALA A 571 8.38 4.93 2.13
CA ALA A 571 9.65 5.58 1.81
C ALA A 571 10.74 5.38 2.86
N TYR A 572 10.39 5.19 4.14
CA TYR A 572 11.35 4.73 5.15
C TYR A 572 11.72 3.25 4.96
N ASN A 573 10.74 2.42 4.62
CA ASN A 573 10.93 0.97 4.51
C ASN A 573 11.75 0.57 3.28
N ALA A 574 11.54 1.22 2.12
CA ALA A 574 12.17 0.87 0.86
C ALA A 574 12.44 2.10 -0.03
N ASP A 575 13.34 1.98 -1.00
CA ASP A 575 13.51 2.95 -2.06
C ASP A 575 12.37 2.81 -3.08
N ILE A 576 11.37 3.68 -2.96
CA ILE A 576 10.12 3.66 -3.74
C ILE A 576 10.08 4.73 -4.84
N GLY A 577 11.19 5.45 -5.11
CA GLY A 577 11.21 6.56 -6.07
C GLY A 577 10.76 6.17 -7.47
N ALA A 578 11.36 5.11 -8.05
CA ALA A 578 10.96 4.58 -9.36
C ALA A 578 9.53 3.98 -9.34
N PHE A 579 9.16 3.29 -8.25
CA PHE A 579 7.83 2.71 -8.10
C PHE A 579 6.71 3.78 -8.13
N TYR A 580 6.89 4.87 -7.38
CA TYR A 580 5.93 5.99 -7.40
C TYR A 580 6.04 6.84 -8.67
N THR A 581 7.18 6.89 -9.36
CA THR A 581 7.26 7.51 -10.70
C THR A 581 6.25 6.87 -11.64
N LYS A 582 6.19 5.53 -11.67
CA LYS A 582 5.20 4.78 -12.44
C LYS A 582 3.78 4.97 -11.91
N TRP A 583 3.53 4.78 -10.62
CA TRP A 583 2.16 4.82 -10.10
C TRP A 583 1.52 6.23 -10.15
N LEU A 584 2.30 7.28 -9.90
CA LEU A 584 1.79 8.65 -10.01
C LEU A 584 1.35 8.95 -11.44
N ARG A 585 2.03 8.41 -12.46
CA ARG A 585 1.55 8.52 -13.84
C ARG A 585 0.14 7.96 -14.01
N GLU A 586 -0.12 6.77 -13.46
CA GLU A 586 -1.44 6.14 -13.50
C GLU A 586 -2.50 6.95 -12.73
N LEU A 587 -2.14 7.50 -11.57
CA LEU A 587 -3.04 8.34 -10.78
C LEU A 587 -3.40 9.64 -11.50
N MET A 588 -2.39 10.32 -12.06
CA MET A 588 -2.58 11.56 -12.81
C MET A 588 -3.47 11.33 -14.05
N GLU A 589 -3.22 10.26 -14.79
CA GLU A 589 -4.04 9.92 -15.95
C GLU A 589 -5.45 9.44 -15.56
N SER A 590 -5.64 8.90 -14.36
CA SER A 590 -6.96 8.48 -13.88
C SER A 590 -7.85 9.64 -13.40
N GLN A 591 -7.33 10.87 -13.35
CA GLN A 591 -8.08 12.04 -12.88
C GLN A 591 -9.37 12.27 -13.70
N ARG A 592 -10.47 12.51 -13.00
CA ARG A 592 -11.80 12.64 -13.59
C ARG A 592 -11.97 13.98 -14.31
N PRO A 593 -12.91 14.10 -15.27
CA PRO A 593 -13.18 15.38 -15.94
C PRO A 593 -13.52 16.52 -14.98
N SER A 594 -14.15 16.23 -13.84
CA SER A 594 -14.44 17.20 -12.78
C SER A 594 -13.19 17.84 -12.16
N GLY A 595 -12.03 17.20 -12.26
CA GLY A 595 -10.79 17.54 -11.54
C GLY A 595 -10.58 16.70 -10.27
N ALA A 596 -11.57 15.91 -9.84
CA ALA A 596 -11.38 14.98 -8.72
C ALA A 596 -10.47 13.81 -9.12
N PHE A 597 -9.57 13.40 -8.24
CA PHE A 597 -8.88 12.11 -8.38
C PHE A 597 -9.78 10.97 -7.90
N PRO A 598 -9.70 9.80 -8.54
CA PRO A 598 -10.56 8.68 -8.18
C PRO A 598 -10.15 7.96 -6.90
N GLY A 599 -11.01 7.07 -6.41
CA GLY A 599 -10.73 6.20 -5.25
C GLY A 599 -9.59 5.19 -5.47
N TYR A 600 -9.25 4.87 -6.72
CA TYR A 600 -8.13 3.96 -7.06
C TYR A 600 -7.57 4.27 -8.44
N ALA A 601 -6.30 3.92 -8.65
CA ALA A 601 -5.59 4.07 -9.92
C ALA A 601 -4.70 2.84 -10.24
N PRO A 602 -4.72 2.29 -11.47
CA PRO A 602 -5.54 2.68 -12.63
C PRO A 602 -7.05 2.57 -12.39
N TYR A 603 -7.84 3.25 -13.23
CA TYR A 603 -9.30 3.37 -13.05
C TYR A 603 -10.09 2.59 -14.12
N PRO A 604 -10.28 1.26 -13.95
CA PRO A 604 -10.96 0.42 -14.93
C PRO A 604 -12.43 0.79 -15.11
N PHE A 605 -13.14 1.02 -14.00
CA PHE A 605 -14.57 1.34 -13.92
C PHE A 605 -14.85 2.17 -12.66
N GLN A 606 -16.02 2.82 -12.60
CA GLN A 606 -16.49 3.54 -11.43
C GLN A 606 -17.29 2.66 -10.44
N HIS A 607 -16.88 2.67 -9.16
CA HIS A 607 -17.60 2.05 -8.04
C HIS A 607 -18.19 3.10 -7.07
N GLY A 608 -19.53 3.15 -6.97
CA GLY A 608 -20.16 4.19 -6.16
C GLY A 608 -19.91 5.57 -6.78
N TRP A 609 -19.46 6.53 -5.98
CA TRP A 609 -18.89 7.77 -6.51
C TRP A 609 -17.51 7.52 -7.09
N ASP A 610 -17.10 8.30 -8.09
CA ASP A 610 -15.76 8.15 -8.66
C ASP A 610 -14.65 8.58 -7.69
N PHE A 611 -14.94 9.40 -6.67
CA PHE A 611 -14.01 9.86 -5.64
C PHE A 611 -14.56 9.69 -4.22
N GLY A 612 -13.67 9.87 -3.23
CA GLY A 612 -14.02 10.12 -1.83
C GLY A 612 -13.00 11.08 -1.21
N THR A 613 -13.44 11.85 -0.21
CA THR A 613 -12.58 12.72 0.61
C THR A 613 -11.42 11.92 1.20
N ALA A 614 -10.22 12.52 1.32
CA ALA A 614 -8.96 11.89 1.78
C ALA A 614 -8.35 10.85 0.83
N TRP A 615 -9.17 10.16 0.03
CA TRP A 615 -8.70 9.32 -1.08
C TRP A 615 -8.24 10.19 -2.26
N ALA A 616 -9.09 11.13 -2.70
CA ALA A 616 -8.75 12.02 -3.81
C ALA A 616 -7.51 12.89 -3.52
N ASP A 617 -7.25 13.22 -2.25
CA ASP A 617 -6.11 14.02 -1.83
C ASP A 617 -4.75 13.32 -2.02
N ALA A 618 -4.73 12.00 -2.29
CA ALA A 618 -3.52 11.26 -2.65
C ALA A 618 -2.81 11.87 -3.88
N GLY A 619 -3.57 12.47 -4.80
CA GLY A 619 -3.01 13.16 -5.96
C GLY A 619 -2.16 14.39 -5.61
N VAL A 620 -2.23 14.90 -4.38
CA VAL A 620 -1.35 15.96 -3.86
C VAL A 620 -0.36 15.41 -2.82
N ILE A 621 -0.85 14.58 -1.91
CA ILE A 621 -0.06 14.06 -0.78
C ILE A 621 1.08 13.13 -1.24
N CYS A 622 0.83 12.27 -2.22
CA CYS A 622 1.85 11.34 -2.70
C CYS A 622 2.99 12.06 -3.45
N PRO A 623 2.75 12.94 -4.45
CA PRO A 623 3.82 13.73 -5.06
C PRO A 623 4.62 14.56 -4.05
N TRP A 624 3.93 15.22 -3.10
CA TRP A 624 4.59 15.99 -2.05
C TRP A 624 5.51 15.11 -1.20
N THR A 625 5.04 13.93 -0.80
CA THR A 625 5.84 13.02 0.05
C THR A 625 7.06 12.48 -0.69
N ILE A 626 6.93 12.11 -1.97
CA ILE A 626 8.06 11.67 -2.79
C ILE A 626 9.09 12.79 -2.93
N TRP A 627 8.66 14.03 -3.20
CA TRP A 627 9.56 15.18 -3.21
C TRP A 627 10.28 15.36 -1.86
N GLN A 628 9.56 15.25 -0.74
CA GLN A 628 10.17 15.41 0.59
C GLN A 628 11.22 14.34 0.91
N PHE A 629 10.98 13.07 0.56
CA PHE A 629 11.94 12.00 0.86
C PHE A 629 13.15 11.99 -0.07
N TYR A 630 12.96 12.32 -1.35
CA TYR A 630 13.99 12.15 -2.37
C TYR A 630 14.63 13.47 -2.82
N GLY A 631 13.99 14.61 -2.64
CA GLY A 631 14.47 15.91 -3.14
C GLY A 631 14.23 16.12 -4.63
N ASP A 632 13.34 15.34 -5.22
CA ASP A 632 13.02 15.38 -6.63
C ASP A 632 11.93 16.41 -6.91
N THR A 633 12.25 17.48 -7.62
CA THR A 633 11.28 18.51 -8.03
C THR A 633 10.57 18.19 -9.35
N ARG A 634 11.09 17.26 -10.17
CA ARG A 634 10.44 16.91 -11.45
C ARG A 634 9.09 16.25 -11.22
N VAL A 635 8.94 15.47 -10.14
CA VAL A 635 7.63 14.91 -9.74
C VAL A 635 6.58 16.00 -9.51
N ILE A 636 6.98 17.19 -9.02
CA ILE A 636 6.08 18.33 -8.86
C ILE A 636 5.64 18.84 -10.22
N ASP A 637 6.59 19.04 -11.13
CA ASP A 637 6.34 19.56 -12.47
C ASP A 637 5.43 18.62 -13.28
N ASP A 638 5.72 17.32 -13.26
CA ASP A 638 4.96 16.29 -13.97
C ASP A 638 3.51 16.16 -13.44
N CYS A 639 3.29 16.44 -12.15
CA CYS A 639 1.98 16.34 -11.51
C CYS A 639 1.25 17.69 -11.40
N TRP A 640 1.88 18.81 -11.80
CA TRP A 640 1.38 20.15 -11.48
C TRP A 640 0.00 20.42 -12.06
N GLU A 641 -0.20 20.13 -13.35
CA GLU A 641 -1.47 20.41 -14.03
C GLU A 641 -2.65 19.65 -13.38
N PRO A 642 -2.58 18.32 -13.16
CA PRO A 642 -3.63 17.59 -12.47
C PRO A 642 -3.87 18.09 -11.04
N MET A 643 -2.82 18.36 -10.27
CA MET A 643 -2.97 18.89 -8.91
C MET A 643 -3.71 20.23 -8.88
N THR A 644 -3.41 21.15 -9.82
CA THR A 644 -4.11 22.44 -9.89
C THR A 644 -5.59 22.27 -10.29
N ARG A 645 -5.92 21.32 -11.17
CA ARG A 645 -7.32 20.97 -11.50
C ARG A 645 -8.07 20.46 -10.28
N PHE A 646 -7.43 19.62 -9.48
CA PHE A 646 -7.99 19.13 -8.22
C PHE A 646 -8.25 20.27 -7.24
N MET A 647 -7.28 21.16 -7.02
CA MET A 647 -7.47 22.30 -6.11
C MET A 647 -8.56 23.26 -6.58
N ARG A 648 -8.70 23.47 -7.91
CA ARG A 648 -9.79 24.25 -8.48
C ARG A 648 -11.15 23.60 -8.20
N TRP A 649 -11.24 22.29 -8.40
CA TRP A 649 -12.44 21.52 -8.07
C TRP A 649 -12.79 21.62 -6.57
N ARG A 650 -11.81 21.39 -5.67
CA ARG A 650 -11.98 21.52 -4.21
C ARG A 650 -12.56 22.89 -3.83
N LYS A 651 -11.98 23.98 -4.37
CA LYS A 651 -12.46 25.33 -4.13
C LYS A 651 -13.90 25.53 -4.60
N GLN A 652 -14.24 25.03 -5.80
CA GLN A 652 -15.60 25.13 -6.37
C GLN A 652 -16.65 24.35 -5.58
N THR A 653 -16.27 23.24 -4.94
CA THR A 653 -17.20 22.42 -4.14
C THR A 653 -17.30 22.83 -2.68
N SER A 654 -16.29 23.55 -2.15
CA SER A 654 -16.29 24.06 -0.78
C SER A 654 -17.40 25.10 -0.55
N VAL A 655 -17.86 25.23 0.71
CA VAL A 655 -18.85 26.23 1.12
C VAL A 655 -18.25 27.06 2.25
N ASN A 656 -18.12 28.37 2.05
CA ASN A 656 -17.50 29.29 3.02
C ASN A 656 -16.10 28.82 3.47
N ASP A 657 -15.29 28.35 2.51
CA ASP A 657 -13.93 27.80 2.72
C ASP A 657 -13.86 26.51 3.56
N LEU A 658 -15.01 25.91 3.86
CA LEU A 658 -15.14 24.60 4.51
C LEU A 658 -15.44 23.49 3.49
N GLY A 659 -14.98 22.29 3.82
CA GLY A 659 -15.31 21.07 3.10
C GLY A 659 -16.79 20.69 3.23
N VAL A 660 -17.22 19.73 2.41
CA VAL A 660 -18.62 19.29 2.32
C VAL A 660 -18.72 17.76 2.39
N SER A 661 -19.88 17.25 2.80
CA SER A 661 -20.16 15.81 2.75
C SER A 661 -20.57 15.41 1.33
N HIS A 662 -19.65 14.80 0.58
CA HIS A 662 -19.87 14.34 -0.79
C HIS A 662 -18.92 13.19 -1.18
N GLY A 663 -19.18 12.55 -2.32
CA GLY A 663 -18.41 11.39 -2.76
C GLY A 663 -18.75 10.14 -1.94
N ASN A 664 -17.87 9.14 -2.01
CA ASN A 664 -17.99 7.95 -1.18
C ASN A 664 -17.70 8.32 0.28
N ALA A 665 -18.59 7.89 1.18
CA ALA A 665 -18.51 8.20 2.61
C ALA A 665 -17.60 7.20 3.35
N TRP A 666 -16.35 7.03 2.91
CA TRP A 666 -15.38 6.18 3.61
C TRP A 666 -14.95 6.79 4.94
N GLY A 667 -14.73 8.11 4.99
CA GLY A 667 -14.40 8.82 6.23
C GLY A 667 -13.18 8.21 6.95
N ASP A 668 -13.21 8.20 8.28
CA ASP A 668 -12.20 7.50 9.08
C ASP A 668 -12.45 5.99 9.09
N TRP A 669 -12.21 5.37 7.93
CA TRP A 669 -12.60 4.00 7.65
C TRP A 669 -12.11 3.00 8.71
N LEU A 670 -13.01 2.12 9.16
CA LEU A 670 -12.78 1.08 10.18
C LEU A 670 -12.44 1.61 11.59
N SER A 671 -12.80 2.87 11.88
CA SER A 671 -12.80 3.42 13.24
C SER A 671 -13.72 2.63 14.18
N GLN A 672 -13.43 2.71 15.48
CA GLN A 672 -14.26 2.14 16.53
C GLN A 672 -15.11 3.23 17.19
N GLY A 673 -16.37 2.94 17.48
CA GLY A 673 -17.25 3.88 18.19
C GLY A 673 -17.80 5.01 17.31
N GLU A 674 -17.68 6.25 17.78
CA GLU A 674 -18.28 7.43 17.12
C GLU A 674 -17.59 7.76 15.79
N GLU A 675 -18.38 7.92 14.73
CA GLU A 675 -17.89 8.30 13.40
C GLU A 675 -17.53 9.79 13.35
N THR A 676 -16.40 10.10 12.69
CA THR A 676 -16.00 11.50 12.45
C THR A 676 -16.74 12.04 11.22
N PRO A 677 -17.43 13.19 11.31
CA PRO A 677 -18.20 13.74 10.19
C PRO A 677 -17.37 13.96 8.92
N LEU A 678 -17.94 13.62 7.77
CA LEU A 678 -17.23 13.70 6.49
C LEU A 678 -16.87 15.14 6.10
N ASP A 679 -17.75 16.12 6.34
CA ASP A 679 -17.49 17.54 6.05
C ASP A 679 -16.33 18.09 6.89
N TYR A 680 -16.17 17.60 8.12
CA TYR A 680 -15.02 17.89 8.97
C TYR A 680 -13.72 17.34 8.37
N ILE A 681 -13.69 16.04 8.04
CA ILE A 681 -12.52 15.40 7.41
C ILE A 681 -12.16 16.14 6.12
N ASP A 682 -13.16 16.46 5.31
CA ASP A 682 -13.00 17.16 4.04
C ASP A 682 -12.38 18.55 4.22
N THR A 683 -12.81 19.29 5.24
CA THR A 683 -12.22 20.58 5.61
C THR A 683 -10.75 20.44 5.98
N VAL A 684 -10.40 19.44 6.80
CA VAL A 684 -9.01 19.20 7.22
C VAL A 684 -8.13 18.86 6.02
N TYR A 685 -8.55 17.94 5.17
CA TYR A 685 -7.78 17.53 3.99
C TYR A 685 -7.65 18.66 2.96
N PHE A 686 -8.64 19.55 2.84
CA PHE A 686 -8.49 20.75 2.01
C PHE A 686 -7.32 21.63 2.48
N ALA A 687 -7.19 21.81 3.80
CA ALA A 687 -6.09 22.54 4.39
C ALA A 687 -4.74 21.82 4.18
N ILE A 688 -4.68 20.50 4.36
CA ILE A 688 -3.46 19.71 4.09
C ILE A 688 -3.01 19.90 2.63
N SER A 689 -3.91 19.68 1.67
CA SER A 689 -3.63 19.81 0.24
C SER A 689 -3.22 21.24 -0.13
N ALA A 690 -3.87 22.28 0.42
CA ALA A 690 -3.47 23.66 0.19
C ALA A 690 -2.08 24.01 0.73
N ARG A 691 -1.71 23.50 1.92
CA ARG A 691 -0.35 23.69 2.47
C ARG A 691 0.70 23.03 1.56
N MET A 692 0.49 21.77 1.19
CA MET A 692 1.42 21.02 0.35
C MET A 692 1.58 21.64 -1.04
N MET A 693 0.50 22.14 -1.64
CA MET A 693 0.56 22.85 -2.91
C MET A 693 1.34 24.16 -2.83
N ALA A 694 1.22 24.91 -1.73
CA ALA A 694 2.02 26.11 -1.51
C ALA A 694 3.52 25.81 -1.41
N GLU A 695 3.89 24.77 -0.66
CA GLU A 695 5.28 24.35 -0.49
C GLU A 695 5.89 23.85 -1.80
N MET A 696 5.14 23.06 -2.59
CA MET A 696 5.59 22.61 -3.91
C MET A 696 5.73 23.75 -4.92
N ALA A 697 4.81 24.73 -4.88
CA ALA A 697 4.89 25.92 -5.71
C ALA A 697 6.17 26.72 -5.41
N GLU A 698 6.46 26.95 -4.12
CA GLU A 698 7.67 27.66 -3.68
C GLU A 698 8.94 26.90 -4.11
N ALA A 699 8.96 25.58 -3.93
CA ALA A 699 10.10 24.74 -4.29
C ALA A 699 10.43 24.76 -5.79
N THR A 700 9.49 25.15 -6.63
CA THR A 700 9.63 25.18 -8.09
C THR A 700 9.55 26.60 -8.67
N GLY A 701 9.58 27.65 -7.83
CA GLY A 701 9.60 29.05 -8.26
C GLY A 701 8.27 29.59 -8.79
N ARG A 702 7.15 28.97 -8.40
CA ARG A 702 5.77 29.38 -8.76
C ARG A 702 5.18 30.29 -7.68
N ASP A 703 5.77 31.48 -7.52
CA ASP A 703 5.52 32.37 -6.37
C ASP A 703 4.05 32.83 -6.23
N GLU A 704 3.36 33.10 -7.33
CA GLU A 704 1.95 33.52 -7.32
C GLU A 704 1.02 32.39 -6.89
N GLU A 705 1.25 31.17 -7.38
CA GLU A 705 0.54 29.98 -6.94
C GLU A 705 0.85 29.64 -5.48
N ALA A 706 2.10 29.80 -5.04
CA ALA A 706 2.49 29.64 -3.64
C ALA A 706 1.71 30.59 -2.73
N LYS A 707 1.56 31.86 -3.14
CA LYS A 707 0.74 32.85 -2.45
C LYS A 707 -0.73 32.45 -2.43
N LEU A 708 -1.31 32.10 -3.59
CA LEU A 708 -2.70 31.66 -3.72
C LEU A 708 -3.04 30.52 -2.75
N TYR A 709 -2.19 29.49 -2.70
CA TYR A 709 -2.45 28.32 -1.86
C TYR A 709 -2.21 28.59 -0.37
N ARG A 710 -1.29 29.49 0.00
CA ARG A 710 -1.18 30.00 1.38
C ARG A 710 -2.43 30.76 1.82
N GLU A 711 -2.96 31.62 0.95
CA GLU A 711 -4.19 32.36 1.21
C GLU A 711 -5.39 31.41 1.37
N GLN A 712 -5.51 30.38 0.50
CA GLN A 712 -6.54 29.36 0.65
C GLN A 712 -6.39 28.59 1.96
N ARG A 713 -5.16 28.18 2.32
CA ARG A 713 -4.88 27.49 3.58
C ARG A 713 -5.27 28.33 4.79
N ALA A 714 -4.98 29.63 4.77
CA ALA A 714 -5.33 30.56 5.84
C ALA A 714 -6.85 30.75 5.94
N ALA A 715 -7.55 30.89 4.81
CA ALA A 715 -9.01 31.03 4.78
C ALA A 715 -9.71 29.78 5.35
N THR A 716 -9.31 28.59 4.90
CA THR A 716 -9.84 27.32 5.43
C THR A 716 -9.52 27.13 6.92
N GLN A 717 -8.35 27.57 7.38
CA GLN A 717 -8.01 27.56 8.81
C GLN A 717 -8.94 28.43 9.63
N ALA A 718 -9.14 29.68 9.20
CA ALA A 718 -9.99 30.63 9.91
C ALA A 718 -11.44 30.11 9.97
N ALA A 719 -11.95 29.56 8.86
CA ALA A 719 -13.27 28.95 8.81
C ALA A 719 -13.38 27.70 9.72
N PHE A 720 -12.35 26.84 9.72
CA PHE A 720 -12.28 25.68 10.61
C PHE A 720 -12.30 26.11 12.07
N GLN A 721 -11.45 27.06 12.46
CA GLN A 721 -11.35 27.54 13.84
C GLN A 721 -12.70 28.14 14.30
N ALA A 722 -13.32 28.95 13.46
CA ALA A 722 -14.63 29.55 13.77
C ALA A 722 -15.75 28.51 13.95
N LYS A 723 -15.72 27.38 13.22
CA LYS A 723 -16.76 26.34 13.30
C LYS A 723 -16.49 25.27 14.36
N TYR A 724 -15.22 24.91 14.57
CA TYR A 724 -14.86 23.68 15.26
C TYR A 724 -13.92 23.86 16.47
N LEU A 725 -13.30 25.01 16.69
CA LEU A 725 -12.36 25.23 17.80
C LEU A 725 -12.95 26.14 18.87
N ASN A 726 -12.98 25.66 20.11
CA ASN A 726 -13.37 26.46 21.27
C ASN A 726 -12.17 27.26 21.81
N GLU A 727 -12.44 28.32 22.58
CA GLU A 727 -11.41 29.19 23.17
C GLU A 727 -10.42 28.44 24.10
N ASP A 728 -10.87 27.33 24.70
CA ASP A 728 -10.06 26.49 25.58
C ASP A 728 -9.18 25.47 24.84
N GLY A 729 -9.20 25.48 23.50
CA GLY A 729 -8.45 24.55 22.65
C GLY A 729 -9.16 23.22 22.38
N SER A 730 -10.37 22.98 22.90
CA SER A 730 -11.13 21.77 22.56
C SER A 730 -11.74 21.85 21.16
N ILE A 731 -11.73 20.73 20.43
CA ILE A 731 -12.47 20.61 19.16
C ILE A 731 -13.90 20.14 19.45
N THR A 732 -14.90 20.77 18.82
CA THR A 732 -16.33 20.49 19.03
C THR A 732 -16.75 19.10 18.58
N VAL A 733 -16.05 18.53 17.58
CA VAL A 733 -16.22 17.14 17.15
C VAL A 733 -15.49 16.22 18.11
N ARG A 734 -16.26 15.34 18.77
CA ARG A 734 -15.81 14.59 19.97
C ARG A 734 -15.12 13.25 19.67
N THR A 735 -14.55 13.03 18.49
CA THR A 735 -13.83 11.78 18.19
C THR A 735 -12.32 11.90 18.43
N GLN A 736 -11.63 10.78 18.71
CA GLN A 736 -10.15 10.78 18.81
C GLN A 736 -9.52 11.28 17.49
N THR A 737 -10.06 10.82 16.36
CA THR A 737 -9.64 11.19 15.02
C THR A 737 -9.78 12.68 14.74
N ALA A 738 -10.88 13.32 15.15
CA ALA A 738 -11.05 14.76 14.94
C ALA A 738 -9.94 15.56 15.64
N GLN A 739 -9.71 15.29 16.93
CA GLN A 739 -8.65 15.98 17.68
C GLN A 739 -7.27 15.73 17.04
N ALA A 740 -6.99 14.48 16.64
CA ALA A 740 -5.72 14.12 16.02
C ALA A 740 -5.51 14.79 14.66
N LEU A 741 -6.53 14.80 13.80
CA LEU A 741 -6.47 15.45 12.49
C LEU A 741 -6.30 16.96 12.58
N ALA A 742 -7.00 17.64 13.51
CA ALA A 742 -6.84 19.09 13.70
C ALA A 742 -5.41 19.49 14.08
N LEU A 743 -4.79 18.71 14.98
CA LEU A 743 -3.41 18.90 15.43
C LEU A 743 -2.41 18.57 14.31
N PHE A 744 -2.65 17.48 13.58
CA PHE A 744 -1.77 17.02 12.50
C PHE A 744 -1.77 17.98 11.30
N ALA A 745 -2.93 18.55 10.96
CA ALA A 745 -3.05 19.50 9.87
C ALA A 745 -2.64 20.94 10.23
N ASP A 746 -2.15 21.17 11.46
CA ASP A 746 -1.78 22.49 12.00
C ASP A 746 -2.93 23.52 11.93
N LEU A 747 -4.16 23.08 12.23
CA LEU A 747 -5.33 23.95 12.25
C LEU A 747 -5.53 24.62 13.62
N VAL A 748 -4.95 24.05 14.67
CA VAL A 748 -4.96 24.60 16.04
C VAL A 748 -3.82 25.63 16.21
N PRO A 749 -4.08 26.84 16.75
CA PRO A 749 -3.06 27.82 17.09
C PRO A 749 -1.96 27.25 17.99
N ALA A 750 -0.70 27.66 17.77
CA ALA A 750 0.47 27.08 18.42
C ALA A 750 0.39 27.08 19.96
N ASP A 751 -0.17 28.13 20.55
CA ASP A 751 -0.36 28.32 21.99
C ASP A 751 -1.49 27.45 22.58
N GLN A 752 -2.39 26.92 21.76
CA GLN A 752 -3.49 26.05 22.19
C GLN A 752 -3.25 24.56 21.94
N ARG A 753 -2.23 24.19 21.14
CA ARG A 753 -1.95 22.79 20.77
C ARG A 753 -1.79 21.85 21.97
N GLU A 754 -1.09 22.30 23.02
CA GLU A 754 -0.93 21.49 24.25
C GLU A 754 -2.28 21.26 24.94
N ALA A 755 -3.15 22.28 24.98
CA ALA A 755 -4.49 22.16 25.55
C ALA A 755 -5.36 21.19 24.73
N THR A 756 -5.36 21.29 23.40
CA THR A 756 -6.03 20.31 22.53
C THR A 756 -5.47 18.90 22.72
N GLY A 757 -4.15 18.75 22.88
CA GLY A 757 -3.52 17.47 23.19
C GLY A 757 -4.03 16.87 24.50
N LYS A 758 -4.21 17.68 25.55
CA LYS A 758 -4.83 17.25 26.81
C LYS A 758 -6.29 16.83 26.64
N TYR A 759 -7.05 17.45 25.73
CA TYR A 759 -8.39 17.00 25.38
C TYR A 759 -8.40 15.64 24.67
N LEU A 760 -7.46 15.40 23.75
CA LEU A 760 -7.28 14.08 23.15
C LEU A 760 -6.93 13.01 24.22
N VAL A 761 -6.04 13.31 25.16
CA VAL A 761 -5.74 12.44 26.31
C VAL A 761 -6.99 12.14 27.13
N LYS A 762 -7.82 13.15 27.39
CA LYS A 762 -9.09 12.95 28.11
C LYS A 762 -10.00 11.95 27.37
N ARG A 763 -10.13 12.07 26.04
CA ARG A 763 -10.95 11.14 25.23
C ARG A 763 -10.38 9.72 25.23
N LEU A 764 -9.05 9.58 25.14
CA LEU A 764 -8.38 8.29 25.28
C LEU A 764 -8.64 7.69 26.66
N SER A 765 -8.49 8.47 27.73
CA SER A 765 -8.73 8.02 29.11
C SER A 765 -10.20 7.66 29.38
N GLU A 766 -11.15 8.39 28.81
CA GLU A 766 -12.57 8.02 28.85
C GLU A 766 -12.83 6.68 28.15
N ASN A 767 -12.07 6.39 27.09
CA ASN A 767 -12.08 5.11 26.40
C ASN A 767 -11.09 4.10 27.00
N GLY A 768 -10.77 4.20 28.29
CA GLY A 768 -9.92 3.22 28.98
C GLY A 768 -8.44 3.20 28.54
N ASN A 769 -7.97 4.27 27.91
CA ASN A 769 -6.69 4.36 27.18
C ASN A 769 -6.59 3.41 25.98
N HIS A 770 -7.71 3.14 25.30
CA HIS A 770 -7.75 2.40 24.04
C HIS A 770 -7.91 3.32 22.83
N MET A 771 -7.27 2.94 21.73
CA MET A 771 -7.47 3.61 20.43
C MET A 771 -8.89 3.38 19.93
N ALA A 772 -9.40 4.33 19.14
CA ALA A 772 -10.69 4.22 18.46
C ALA A 772 -10.61 4.68 16.99
N THR A 773 -9.41 5.02 16.52
CA THR A 773 -9.15 5.59 15.21
C THR A 773 -9.21 4.56 14.08
N GLY A 774 -9.73 4.97 12.93
CA GLY A 774 -9.64 4.25 11.67
C GLY A 774 -8.39 4.63 10.87
N PHE A 775 -8.44 4.47 9.55
CA PHE A 775 -7.32 4.71 8.64
C PHE A 775 -6.76 6.14 8.73
N LEU A 776 -7.65 7.13 8.80
CA LEU A 776 -7.26 8.54 8.76
C LEU A 776 -6.82 9.07 10.13
N GLY A 777 -7.34 8.48 11.20
CA GLY A 777 -6.97 8.84 12.57
C GLY A 777 -5.72 8.14 13.10
N THR A 778 -5.42 6.93 12.62
CA THR A 778 -4.31 6.12 13.17
C THR A 778 -2.95 6.70 12.83
N ARG A 779 -2.74 7.10 11.58
CA ARG A 779 -1.48 7.76 11.14
C ARG A 779 -1.12 8.99 12.01
N PRO A 780 -2.00 9.96 12.25
CA PRO A 780 -1.66 11.16 13.02
C PRO A 780 -1.62 10.96 14.54
N LEU A 781 -2.26 9.93 15.11
CA LEU A 781 -2.50 9.81 16.56
C LEU A 781 -1.22 9.89 17.41
N LEU A 782 -0.25 9.00 17.18
CA LEU A 782 0.99 8.98 17.97
C LEU A 782 1.88 10.22 17.73
N PRO A 783 2.04 10.70 16.48
CA PRO A 783 2.72 11.97 16.20
C PRO A 783 2.16 13.14 17.00
N VAL A 784 0.84 13.34 17.03
CA VAL A 784 0.26 14.51 17.71
C VAL A 784 0.30 14.38 19.23
N LEU A 785 0.20 13.16 19.79
CA LEU A 785 0.39 12.94 21.22
C LEU A 785 1.82 13.29 21.63
N SER A 786 2.82 12.83 20.87
CA SER A 786 4.22 13.17 21.12
C SER A 786 4.48 14.68 20.98
N GLY A 787 3.97 15.29 19.90
CA GLY A 787 4.13 16.72 19.64
C GLY A 787 3.39 17.65 20.60
N SER A 788 2.43 17.14 21.37
CA SER A 788 1.69 17.89 22.40
C SER A 788 2.13 17.56 23.83
N GLY A 789 3.30 16.92 24.00
CA GLY A 789 3.89 16.63 25.31
C GLY A 789 3.33 15.37 26.00
N GLN A 790 2.60 14.52 25.28
CA GLN A 790 1.97 13.29 25.76
C GLN A 790 2.67 12.04 25.24
N HIS A 791 4.01 12.10 25.13
CA HIS A 791 4.81 11.03 24.50
C HIS A 791 4.69 9.68 25.23
N ASP A 792 4.64 9.69 26.57
CA ASP A 792 4.45 8.48 27.37
C ASP A 792 3.17 7.72 26.98
N LEU A 793 2.08 8.46 26.70
CA LEU A 793 0.82 7.86 26.23
C LEU A 793 0.96 7.33 24.80
N ALA A 794 1.68 8.02 23.92
CA ALA A 794 1.93 7.52 22.57
C ALA A 794 2.69 6.18 22.59
N THR A 795 3.75 6.06 23.39
CA THR A 795 4.48 4.79 23.57
C THR A 795 3.63 3.73 24.27
N PHE A 796 2.78 4.12 25.23
CA PHE A 796 1.87 3.21 25.91
C PHE A 796 0.89 2.56 24.91
N LEU A 797 0.29 3.36 24.01
CA LEU A 797 -0.59 2.86 22.96
C LEU A 797 0.14 1.97 21.96
N LEU A 798 1.37 2.33 21.56
CA LEU A 798 2.20 1.48 20.71
C LEU A 798 2.48 0.12 21.35
N GLN A 799 2.78 0.09 22.66
CA GLN A 799 3.05 -1.13 23.42
C GLN A 799 1.80 -1.90 23.84
N SER A 800 0.59 -1.42 23.51
CA SER A 800 -0.65 -2.11 23.89
C SER A 800 -0.77 -3.47 23.20
N ARG A 801 -1.29 -4.44 23.95
CA ARG A 801 -1.66 -5.79 23.47
C ARG A 801 -3.15 -6.06 23.63
N GLU A 802 -3.92 -5.04 24.01
CA GLU A 802 -5.36 -5.12 24.23
C GLU A 802 -6.10 -4.54 23.03
N PHE A 803 -7.30 -5.04 22.76
CA PHE A 803 -8.09 -4.59 21.63
C PHE A 803 -8.55 -3.13 21.80
N PRO A 804 -8.57 -2.30 20.72
CA PRO A 804 -7.85 -2.50 19.46
C PRO A 804 -6.39 -2.03 19.58
N SER A 805 -5.44 -2.86 19.11
CA SER A 805 -4.02 -2.50 19.00
C SER A 805 -3.26 -3.43 18.05
N TRP A 806 -2.10 -2.98 17.56
CA TRP A 806 -1.19 -3.83 16.80
C TRP A 806 -0.70 -5.05 17.61
N GLY A 807 -0.45 -4.86 18.91
CA GLY A 807 -0.06 -5.97 19.78
C GLY A 807 -1.17 -7.00 19.96
N TYR A 808 -2.44 -6.60 19.82
CA TYR A 808 -3.58 -7.52 19.82
C TYR A 808 -3.61 -8.39 18.56
N GLU A 809 -3.38 -7.81 17.37
CA GLU A 809 -3.23 -8.58 16.11
C GLU A 809 -2.10 -9.62 16.23
N ILE A 810 -0.92 -9.18 16.69
CA ILE A 810 0.25 -10.05 16.88
C ILE A 810 -0.03 -11.15 17.90
N SER A 811 -0.71 -10.84 19.00
CA SER A 811 -1.09 -11.83 20.01
C SER A 811 -2.07 -12.88 19.47
N ASN A 812 -2.82 -12.53 18.43
CA ASN A 812 -3.72 -13.43 17.69
C ASN A 812 -3.06 -14.14 16.50
N GLY A 813 -1.76 -13.93 16.27
CA GLY A 813 -0.96 -14.68 15.28
C GLY A 813 -0.64 -13.91 14.00
N ALA A 814 -0.89 -12.60 13.95
CA ALA A 814 -0.60 -11.78 12.78
C ALA A 814 0.89 -11.80 12.39
N THR A 815 1.18 -12.11 11.13
CA THR A 815 2.51 -11.98 10.48
C THR A 815 2.58 -10.83 9.47
N THR A 816 1.47 -10.10 9.34
CA THR A 816 1.21 -8.94 8.49
C THR A 816 0.24 -8.02 9.24
N ILE A 817 0.08 -6.78 8.81
CA ILE A 817 -0.95 -5.85 9.30
C ILE A 817 -2.31 -6.24 8.70
N TRP A 818 -3.35 -6.25 9.52
CA TRP A 818 -4.69 -6.61 9.09
C TRP A 818 -5.51 -5.40 8.62
N GLU A 819 -6.58 -5.65 7.86
CA GLU A 819 -7.52 -4.59 7.45
C GLU A 819 -8.34 -4.08 8.63
N ARG A 820 -8.69 -4.96 9.59
CA ARG A 820 -9.42 -4.62 10.81
C ARG A 820 -8.59 -5.00 12.03
N TRP A 821 -8.76 -4.22 13.10
CA TRP A 821 -8.16 -4.53 14.41
C TRP A 821 -8.61 -5.90 14.97
N ASP A 822 -9.78 -6.40 14.56
CA ASP A 822 -10.41 -7.67 14.94
C ASP A 822 -10.60 -8.63 13.76
N SER A 823 -9.73 -8.58 12.73
CA SER A 823 -9.85 -9.47 11.57
C SER A 823 -9.88 -10.96 11.94
N TYR A 824 -9.13 -11.35 12.97
CA TYR A 824 -9.23 -12.66 13.63
C TYR A 824 -8.94 -12.54 15.13
N THR A 825 -9.62 -13.34 15.94
CA THR A 825 -9.33 -13.50 17.37
C THR A 825 -9.26 -14.99 17.72
N LYS A 826 -8.43 -15.36 18.69
CA LYS A 826 -8.38 -16.74 19.18
C LYS A 826 -9.67 -17.14 19.89
N GLU A 827 -10.41 -16.15 20.40
CA GLU A 827 -11.68 -16.34 21.10
C GLU A 827 -12.87 -16.59 20.15
N ASP A 828 -13.00 -15.80 19.08
CA ASP A 828 -14.18 -15.77 18.18
C ASP A 828 -13.84 -16.16 16.73
N ALA A 829 -12.60 -16.61 16.48
CA ALA A 829 -12.07 -16.84 15.14
C ALA A 829 -12.28 -15.62 14.24
N PHE A 830 -13.15 -15.71 13.23
CA PHE A 830 -13.42 -14.63 12.27
C PHE A 830 -14.60 -13.74 12.67
N GLY A 831 -15.29 -14.05 13.78
CA GLY A 831 -16.51 -13.40 14.23
C GLY A 831 -17.51 -13.11 13.10
N ARG A 832 -18.12 -11.92 13.12
CA ARG A 832 -19.03 -11.44 12.07
C ARG A 832 -18.36 -11.11 10.72
N HIS A 833 -17.04 -11.30 10.58
CA HIS A 833 -16.25 -10.80 9.45
C HIS A 833 -15.85 -11.89 8.44
N ASN A 834 -16.21 -13.15 8.68
CA ASN A 834 -15.76 -14.34 7.93
C ASN A 834 -15.88 -14.26 6.39
N ALA A 835 -17.01 -13.76 5.85
CA ALA A 835 -17.25 -13.67 4.40
C ALA A 835 -17.38 -12.22 3.88
N ALA A 836 -16.98 -11.23 4.70
CA ALA A 836 -17.12 -9.81 4.38
C ALA A 836 -15.79 -9.21 3.90
N MET A 837 -15.70 -7.87 3.91
CA MET A 837 -14.45 -7.14 3.69
C MET A 837 -13.52 -7.33 4.91
N ASN A 838 -12.67 -8.37 4.85
CA ASN A 838 -11.76 -8.79 5.92
C ASN A 838 -10.42 -9.37 5.41
N SER A 839 -9.47 -8.50 5.07
CA SER A 839 -8.11 -8.88 4.65
C SER A 839 -7.16 -9.04 5.84
N PHE A 840 -6.24 -10.02 5.75
CA PHE A 840 -5.14 -10.21 6.71
C PHE A 840 -3.82 -9.59 6.22
N SER A 841 -3.83 -8.80 5.15
CA SER A 841 -2.66 -8.09 4.64
C SER A 841 -3.08 -6.75 4.02
N HIS A 842 -3.10 -5.70 4.85
CA HIS A 842 -3.53 -4.34 4.50
C HIS A 842 -2.63 -3.31 5.19
N TYR A 843 -1.93 -2.45 4.43
CA TYR A 843 -0.84 -1.65 5.03
C TYR A 843 -1.30 -0.41 5.80
N ALA A 844 -2.56 0.03 5.71
CA ALA A 844 -3.02 1.31 6.24
C ALA A 844 -2.67 1.52 7.73
N PHE A 845 -2.96 0.55 8.60
CA PHE A 845 -2.61 0.63 10.03
C PHE A 845 -1.10 0.49 10.30
N GLY A 846 -0.32 0.04 9.32
CA GLY A 846 1.14 0.01 9.39
C GLY A 846 1.79 1.40 9.27
N ALA A 847 1.01 2.45 8.97
CA ALA A 847 1.49 3.84 8.87
C ALA A 847 2.16 4.36 10.16
N VAL A 848 1.96 3.69 11.29
CA VAL A 848 2.64 3.97 12.56
C VAL A 848 4.17 3.87 12.47
N CYS A 849 4.70 3.12 11.50
CA CYS A 849 6.14 2.99 11.29
C CYS A 849 6.80 4.35 10.97
N GLU A 850 6.09 5.27 10.29
CA GLU A 850 6.52 6.66 10.12
C GLU A 850 6.89 7.29 11.48
N TRP A 851 6.06 7.09 12.50
CA TRP A 851 6.32 7.60 13.85
C TRP A 851 7.46 6.85 14.55
N MET A 852 7.58 5.54 14.34
CA MET A 852 8.67 4.73 14.89
C MET A 852 10.04 5.25 14.41
N PHE A 853 10.17 5.63 13.14
CA PHE A 853 11.39 6.25 12.62
C PHE A 853 11.52 7.71 13.02
N ALA A 854 10.50 8.52 12.74
CA ALA A 854 10.58 9.97 12.91
C ALA A 854 10.74 10.38 14.38
N THR A 855 10.01 9.76 15.31
CA THR A 855 9.94 10.22 16.70
C THR A 855 10.68 9.29 17.66
N LEU A 856 10.44 7.98 17.58
CA LEU A 856 11.01 7.04 18.53
C LEU A 856 12.50 6.79 18.26
N ALA A 857 12.88 6.47 17.02
CA ALA A 857 14.29 6.46 16.60
C ALA A 857 14.84 7.87 16.38
N GLY A 858 13.98 8.82 16.01
CA GLY A 858 14.35 10.23 15.87
C GLY A 858 14.94 10.59 14.51
N ILE A 859 14.81 9.79 13.47
CA ILE A 859 15.36 10.08 12.13
C ILE A 859 14.35 10.91 11.34
N GLN A 860 14.65 12.18 11.10
CA GLN A 860 13.80 13.12 10.37
C GLN A 860 14.64 13.93 9.38
N SER A 861 13.98 14.68 8.49
CA SER A 861 14.61 15.63 7.57
C SER A 861 14.17 17.06 7.87
N ASP A 862 15.10 18.01 7.74
CA ASP A 862 14.82 19.46 7.74
C ASP A 862 14.84 19.99 6.29
N GLY A 863 13.74 19.70 5.59
CA GLY A 863 13.54 19.96 4.17
C GLY A 863 13.70 18.71 3.30
N PRO A 864 13.63 18.86 1.97
CA PRO A 864 13.52 17.71 1.07
C PRO A 864 14.85 16.97 0.84
N GLY A 865 14.77 15.65 0.67
CA GLY A 865 15.87 14.79 0.25
C GLY A 865 16.99 14.60 1.29
N PHE A 866 16.71 14.77 2.59
CA PHE A 866 17.66 14.52 3.69
C PHE A 866 19.01 15.27 3.56
N LYS A 867 19.02 16.45 2.91
CA LYS A 867 20.25 17.28 2.83
C LYS A 867 20.63 17.84 4.21
N ARG A 868 19.61 18.20 5.00
CA ARG A 868 19.71 18.53 6.41
C ARG A 868 18.88 17.53 7.19
N ILE A 869 19.49 16.90 8.18
CA ILE A 869 18.90 15.81 8.94
C ILE A 869 18.55 16.32 10.34
N VAL A 870 17.49 15.79 10.91
CA VAL A 870 17.17 15.97 12.32
C VAL A 870 17.28 14.61 13.00
N ILE A 871 18.14 14.52 14.02
CA ILE A 871 18.21 13.36 14.91
C ILE A 871 17.61 13.77 16.26
N ARG A 872 16.34 13.42 16.49
CA ARG A 872 15.59 13.75 17.70
C ARG A 872 14.88 12.53 18.30
N PRO A 873 15.64 11.56 18.84
CA PRO A 873 15.03 10.44 19.55
C PRO A 873 14.28 10.95 20.78
N THR A 874 13.08 10.42 20.99
CA THR A 874 12.27 10.74 22.17
C THR A 874 12.04 9.45 22.94
N PRO A 875 12.76 9.21 24.05
CA PRO A 875 12.50 8.07 24.92
C PRO A 875 11.28 8.32 25.82
N PRO A 876 10.48 7.28 26.14
CA PRO A 876 9.48 7.38 27.19
C PRO A 876 10.11 7.50 28.58
N SER A 877 9.37 8.09 29.51
CA SER A 877 9.77 8.22 30.90
C SER A 877 9.90 6.84 31.57
N PRO A 878 10.95 6.58 32.37
CA PRO A 878 11.03 5.35 33.17
C PRO A 878 9.79 5.19 34.07
N GLY A 879 9.23 3.98 34.09
CA GLY A 879 8.01 3.67 34.86
C GLY A 879 6.71 4.29 34.31
N SER A 880 6.68 4.80 33.07
CA SER A 880 5.47 5.39 32.46
C SER A 880 4.38 4.39 32.11
N ASN A 881 4.71 3.11 31.97
CA ASN A 881 3.81 2.04 31.57
C ASN A 881 3.70 1.00 32.69
N ALA A 882 2.48 0.76 33.20
CA ALA A 882 2.25 -0.26 34.23
C ALA A 882 2.06 -1.67 33.67
N MET A 883 1.77 -1.78 32.36
CA MET A 883 1.43 -3.05 31.71
C MET A 883 2.70 -3.75 31.21
N HIS A 884 3.70 -2.98 30.77
CA HIS A 884 4.96 -3.46 30.21
C HIS A 884 6.10 -2.50 30.55
N GLU A 885 7.34 -2.98 30.51
CA GLU A 885 8.52 -2.13 30.68
C GLU A 885 8.57 -1.06 29.55
N PRO A 886 8.68 0.24 29.87
CA PRO A 886 8.83 1.27 28.85
C PRO A 886 10.06 1.04 27.97
N ILE A 887 9.95 1.40 26.69
CA ILE A 887 11.06 1.25 25.74
C ILE A 887 12.28 2.04 26.23
N ASN A 888 13.41 1.36 26.44
CA ASN A 888 14.61 1.96 27.03
C ASN A 888 15.85 1.91 26.12
N TRP A 889 15.73 1.31 24.93
CA TRP A 889 16.68 1.44 23.84
C TRP A 889 16.02 1.23 22.48
N VAL A 890 16.58 1.85 21.45
CA VAL A 890 16.22 1.69 20.03
C VAL A 890 17.50 1.68 19.19
N LYS A 891 17.55 0.85 18.16
CA LYS A 891 18.53 0.85 17.08
C LYS A 891 17.80 0.95 15.75
N ALA A 892 18.05 2.01 14.99
CA ALA A 892 17.47 2.14 13.66
C ALA A 892 18.48 2.70 12.67
N SER A 893 18.33 2.28 11.41
CA SER A 893 19.03 2.88 10.28
C SER A 893 18.08 3.08 9.10
N TYR A 894 18.34 4.11 8.32
CA TYR A 894 17.62 4.46 7.09
C TYR A 894 18.62 4.84 5.99
N GLU A 895 18.58 4.12 4.88
CA GLU A 895 19.35 4.35 3.67
C GLU A 895 18.63 5.40 2.81
N SER A 896 18.88 6.67 3.13
CA SER A 896 18.31 7.80 2.39
C SER A 896 18.87 7.88 0.96
N ILE A 897 18.27 8.72 0.11
CA ILE A 897 18.82 9.05 -1.21
C ILE A 897 20.29 9.53 -1.15
N ARG A 898 20.76 10.02 0.01
CA ARG A 898 22.13 10.53 0.23
C ARG A 898 23.08 9.57 0.94
N GLY A 899 22.60 8.42 1.43
CA GLY A 899 23.38 7.47 2.20
C GLY A 899 22.74 7.12 3.54
N THR A 900 23.41 6.23 4.29
CA THR A 900 22.92 5.70 5.56
C THR A 900 22.87 6.76 6.67
N ILE A 901 21.70 6.90 7.28
CA ILE A 901 21.46 7.64 8.51
C ILE A 901 21.22 6.61 9.62
N ARG A 902 21.92 6.76 10.75
CA ARG A 902 21.77 5.85 11.90
C ARG A 902 21.43 6.62 13.16
N SER A 903 20.52 6.08 13.96
CA SER A 903 20.19 6.55 15.30
C SER A 903 20.01 5.36 16.24
N GLU A 904 20.94 5.21 17.18
CA GLU A 904 20.90 4.14 18.18
C GLU A 904 21.00 4.76 19.58
N TRP A 905 19.90 4.77 20.33
CA TRP A 905 19.89 5.32 21.68
C TRP A 905 19.60 4.27 22.74
N LYS A 906 20.10 4.51 23.95
CA LYS A 906 19.79 3.70 25.14
C LYS A 906 19.87 4.51 26.42
N MET A 907 19.07 4.11 27.39
CA MET A 907 19.08 4.62 28.76
C MET A 907 19.84 3.67 29.67
N VAL A 908 20.93 4.13 30.30
CA VAL A 908 21.76 3.31 31.20
C VAL A 908 22.22 4.17 32.38
N ASP A 909 22.03 3.71 33.62
CA ASP A 909 22.51 4.35 34.85
C ASP A 909 22.19 5.87 34.95
N GLY A 910 20.98 6.26 34.54
CA GLY A 910 20.54 7.67 34.54
C GLY A 910 21.18 8.54 33.46
N LYS A 911 21.86 7.94 32.48
CA LYS A 911 22.44 8.60 31.32
C LYS A 911 21.71 8.20 30.04
N PHE A 912 21.62 9.17 29.13
CA PHE A 912 21.21 8.96 27.76
C PHE A 912 22.44 8.78 26.88
N HIS A 913 22.49 7.69 26.12
CA HIS A 913 23.52 7.41 25.13
C HIS A 913 22.92 7.41 23.73
N LEU A 914 23.64 7.96 22.76
CA LEU A 914 23.21 8.03 21.36
C LEU A 914 24.38 7.86 20.41
N ASN A 915 24.37 6.81 19.59
CA ASN A 915 25.26 6.65 18.44
C ASN A 915 24.54 7.12 17.18
N VAL A 916 25.22 7.96 16.39
CA VAL A 916 24.68 8.46 15.12
C VAL A 916 25.68 8.31 13.98
N THR A 917 25.15 8.07 12.78
CA THR A 917 25.89 8.19 11.52
C THR A 917 25.15 9.16 10.62
N ILE A 918 25.86 10.18 10.13
CA ILE A 918 25.36 11.21 9.23
C ILE A 918 26.12 11.08 7.90
N PRO A 919 25.45 10.88 6.74
CA PRO A 919 26.12 10.64 5.46
C PRO A 919 26.95 11.84 5.01
N ALA A 920 28.01 11.59 4.23
CA ALA A 920 28.83 12.67 3.69
C ALA A 920 28.01 13.63 2.82
N ASN A 921 28.46 14.88 2.71
CA ASN A 921 27.75 15.95 2.01
C ASN A 921 26.38 16.34 2.63
N THR A 922 26.13 15.95 3.88
CA THR A 922 24.95 16.36 4.66
C THR A 922 25.37 16.90 6.03
N THR A 923 24.40 17.48 6.74
CA THR A 923 24.55 17.96 8.13
C THR A 923 23.33 17.56 8.95
N ALA A 924 23.48 17.45 10.26
CA ALA A 924 22.39 17.14 11.17
C ALA A 924 22.24 18.15 12.31
N THR A 925 21.01 18.35 12.76
CA THR A 925 20.72 18.86 14.11
C THR A 925 20.43 17.67 15.01
N VAL A 926 21.26 17.45 16.01
CA VAL A 926 21.13 16.34 16.98
C VAL A 926 20.58 16.87 18.31
N TYR A 927 19.52 16.26 18.81
CA TYR A 927 18.87 16.63 20.06
C TYR A 927 19.16 15.58 21.13
N LEU A 928 19.70 16.02 22.27
CA LEU A 928 20.00 15.18 23.43
C LEU A 928 19.07 15.55 24.58
N PRO A 929 18.30 14.62 25.15
CA PRO A 929 17.39 14.89 26.27
C PRO A 929 18.20 15.06 27.57
N THR A 930 18.65 16.28 27.84
CA THR A 930 19.41 16.65 29.04
C THR A 930 19.12 18.07 29.50
N ASN A 931 19.18 18.31 30.81
CA ASN A 931 19.11 19.65 31.41
C ASN A 931 20.50 20.25 31.67
N ASP A 932 21.56 19.45 31.60
CA ASP A 932 22.92 19.88 31.85
C ASP A 932 23.78 19.70 30.59
N ALA A 933 23.91 20.77 29.82
CA ALA A 933 24.76 20.77 28.63
C ALA A 933 26.24 20.46 28.93
N ASN A 934 26.71 20.70 30.16
CA ASN A 934 28.09 20.39 30.55
C ASN A 934 28.30 18.88 30.79
N SER A 935 27.22 18.12 30.95
CA SER A 935 27.28 16.67 31.09
C SER A 935 27.44 15.94 29.74
N ILE A 936 27.32 16.66 28.62
CA ILE A 936 27.41 16.07 27.29
C ILE A 936 28.87 15.78 26.96
N THR A 937 29.12 14.54 26.54
CA THR A 937 30.40 14.08 25.99
C THR A 937 30.20 13.51 24.60
N GLU A 938 31.21 13.65 23.74
CA GLU A 938 31.32 12.98 22.44
C GLU A 938 32.55 12.08 22.46
N SER A 939 32.37 10.77 22.26
CA SER A 939 33.43 9.76 22.38
C SER A 939 34.27 9.90 23.67
N GLY A 940 33.61 10.30 24.77
CA GLY A 940 34.24 10.55 26.08
C GLY A 940 34.86 11.93 26.29
N ASN A 941 34.96 12.78 25.26
CA ASN A 941 35.51 14.14 25.36
C ASN A 941 34.42 15.18 25.60
N ALA A 942 34.75 16.31 26.24
CA ALA A 942 33.81 17.41 26.41
C ALA A 942 33.52 18.09 25.07
N LEU A 943 32.27 18.56 24.87
CA LEU A 943 31.85 19.19 23.61
C LEU A 943 32.74 20.35 23.13
N ALA A 944 33.31 21.12 24.06
CA ALA A 944 34.18 22.26 23.72
C ALA A 944 35.46 21.84 22.98
N ASP A 945 35.86 20.58 23.13
CA ASP A 945 37.08 20.01 22.55
C ASP A 945 36.80 19.16 21.29
N THR A 946 35.55 19.08 20.84
CA THR A 946 35.13 18.22 19.73
C THR A 946 34.98 19.00 18.41
N ALA A 947 35.83 18.70 17.42
CA ALA A 947 35.64 19.22 16.07
C ALA A 947 34.37 18.65 15.40
N ASN A 948 33.76 19.41 14.49
CA ASN A 948 32.55 19.05 13.73
C ASN A 948 31.25 18.92 14.55
N VAL A 949 31.29 19.31 15.82
CA VAL A 949 30.13 19.41 16.69
C VAL A 949 30.12 20.79 17.34
N SER A 950 28.96 21.45 17.38
CA SER A 950 28.82 22.71 18.10
C SER A 950 27.47 22.81 18.80
N LEU A 951 27.46 23.38 20.00
CA LEU A 951 26.22 23.70 20.71
C LEU A 951 25.39 24.71 19.90
N LEU A 952 24.20 24.32 19.46
CA LEU A 952 23.30 25.20 18.71
C LEU A 952 22.43 26.02 19.67
N ARG A 953 21.74 25.36 20.60
CA ARG A 953 20.90 26.01 21.62
C ARG A 953 20.55 25.06 22.76
N LYS A 954 20.12 25.66 23.89
CA LYS A 954 19.59 24.97 25.06
C LYS A 954 18.11 25.27 25.18
N GLU A 955 17.30 24.23 25.33
CA GLU A 955 15.87 24.32 25.56
C GLU A 955 15.56 23.57 26.88
N THR A 956 14.34 23.69 27.40
CA THR A 956 13.93 22.95 28.60
C THR A 956 13.99 21.44 28.34
N ASN A 957 14.74 20.69 29.15
CA ASN A 957 14.96 19.23 29.04
C ASN A 957 15.63 18.72 27.75
N VAL A 958 16.15 19.59 26.88
CA VAL A 958 16.82 19.17 25.65
C VAL A 958 17.93 20.15 25.23
N VAL A 959 19.03 19.60 24.73
CA VAL A 959 20.13 20.37 24.13
C VAL A 959 20.25 20.00 22.66
N ALA A 960 20.29 21.01 21.78
CA ALA A 960 20.46 20.82 20.35
C ALA A 960 21.90 21.13 19.92
N LEU A 961 22.47 20.25 19.10
CA LEU A 961 23.81 20.34 18.55
C LEU A 961 23.74 20.42 17.02
N THR A 962 24.62 21.21 16.42
CA THR A 962 24.94 21.08 14.99
C THR A 962 26.03 20.02 14.86
N VAL A 963 25.82 19.04 13.99
CA VAL A 963 26.72 17.91 13.76
C VAL A 963 26.94 17.75 12.25
N HIS A 964 28.19 17.74 11.80
CA HIS A 964 28.49 17.48 10.38
C HIS A 964 28.50 15.97 10.07
N SER A 965 28.71 15.59 8.81
CA SER A 965 28.82 14.19 8.40
C SER A 965 29.83 13.37 9.21
N GLY A 966 29.64 12.06 9.27
CA GLY A 966 30.47 11.09 10.00
C GLY A 966 29.72 10.35 11.11
N SER A 967 30.45 9.56 11.89
CA SER A 967 29.91 8.79 13.03
C SER A 967 30.32 9.39 14.37
N TYR A 968 29.38 9.46 15.31
CA TYR A 968 29.53 10.11 16.62
C TYR A 968 28.87 9.27 17.72
N GLU A 969 29.44 9.30 18.93
CA GLU A 969 28.87 8.71 20.14
C GLU A 969 28.66 9.80 21.18
N PHE A 970 27.40 10.10 21.51
CA PHE A 970 27.04 11.07 22.53
C PHE A 970 26.62 10.38 23.83
N SER A 971 27.02 10.95 24.97
CA SER A 971 26.49 10.59 26.29
C SER A 971 26.19 11.84 27.09
N ALA A 972 25.06 11.88 27.78
CA ALA A 972 24.66 12.99 28.65
C ALA A 972 23.92 12.46 29.88
N SER A 973 23.94 13.23 30.96
CA SER A 973 23.01 12.99 32.07
C SER A 973 21.56 13.11 31.57
N SER A 974 20.70 12.17 31.95
CA SER A 974 19.32 12.16 31.45
C SER A 974 18.53 13.34 32.00
N GLY A 975 17.92 14.10 31.09
CA GLY A 975 16.89 15.09 31.41
C GLY A 975 15.49 14.48 31.55
N ILE A 976 15.34 13.18 31.29
CA ILE A 976 14.07 12.46 31.35
C ILE A 976 13.83 12.04 32.79
N ALA A 977 12.82 12.62 33.42
CA ALA A 977 12.39 12.26 34.76
C ALA A 977 11.54 10.97 34.72
N PRO A 978 11.59 10.12 35.77
CA PRO A 978 10.63 9.03 35.92
C PRO A 978 9.18 9.53 35.94
N ALA A 979 8.27 8.75 35.36
CA ALA A 979 6.86 9.06 35.40
C ALA A 979 6.35 9.07 36.85
N LYS A 980 5.52 10.06 37.19
CA LYS A 980 4.91 10.15 38.53
C LYS A 980 3.79 9.14 38.74
N VAL A 981 3.06 8.83 37.66
CA VAL A 981 1.95 7.89 37.66
C VAL A 981 2.10 7.01 36.42
N PRO A 982 2.15 5.68 36.58
CA PRO A 982 2.22 4.79 35.44
C PRO A 982 0.83 4.70 34.76
N LEU A 983 0.83 4.72 33.43
CA LEU A 983 -0.36 4.53 32.61
C LEU A 983 -0.82 3.08 32.68
N LYS A 984 -2.14 2.90 32.71
CA LYS A 984 -2.84 1.61 32.75
C LYS A 984 -3.99 1.66 31.76
N SER A 985 -4.36 0.52 31.21
CA SER A 985 -5.67 0.38 30.60
C SER A 985 -6.75 0.23 31.68
N SER A 986 -7.98 0.48 31.29
CA SER A 986 -9.16 0.15 32.07
C SER A 986 -10.29 -0.18 31.12
N GLU A 987 -11.37 -0.77 31.64
CA GLU A 987 -12.61 -0.83 30.87
C GLU A 987 -12.99 0.59 30.38
N PRO A 988 -13.43 0.74 29.11
CA PRO A 988 -13.99 1.99 28.64
C PRO A 988 -15.11 2.46 29.57
N LYS A 989 -15.17 3.75 29.88
CA LYS A 989 -16.31 4.29 30.63
C LYS A 989 -17.58 4.06 29.82
N ASP A 990 -18.48 3.25 30.35
CA ASP A 990 -19.75 2.96 29.70
C ASP A 990 -20.70 4.15 29.79
N ASN A 991 -20.62 5.04 28.80
CA ASN A 991 -21.59 6.12 28.62
C ASN A 991 -22.77 5.66 27.73
N SER A 992 -22.87 4.37 27.38
CA SER A 992 -23.80 3.83 26.38
C SER A 992 -25.24 3.69 26.86
N ILE A 993 -25.58 4.16 28.07
CA ILE A 993 -26.97 4.32 28.56
C ILE A 993 -27.45 5.77 28.37
N ASN A 994 -26.53 6.74 28.26
CA ASN A 994 -26.84 8.12 27.87
C ASN A 994 -25.60 8.88 27.34
N PRO A 995 -25.14 8.61 26.10
CA PRO A 995 -23.84 9.11 25.62
C PRO A 995 -23.83 10.63 25.44
N GLY A 996 -25.01 11.25 25.32
CA GLY A 996 -25.15 12.69 25.23
C GLY A 996 -25.32 13.41 26.57
N GLU A 997 -25.24 12.68 27.70
CA GLU A 997 -25.61 13.22 29.03
C GLU A 997 -26.97 13.94 29.00
N ILE A 998 -27.90 13.41 28.20
CA ILE A 998 -29.22 13.99 27.97
C ILE A 998 -29.98 14.00 29.28
N ASP A 999 -30.25 15.19 29.79
CA ASP A 999 -31.03 15.39 30.99
C ASP A 999 -32.52 15.48 30.64
N LEU A 1000 -33.31 14.56 31.19
CA LEU A 1000 -34.76 14.53 31.03
C LEU A 1000 -35.52 15.20 32.19
N THR A 1001 -34.84 15.76 33.20
CA THR A 1001 -35.45 16.27 34.44
C THR A 1001 -36.56 17.28 34.19
N ASP A 1002 -36.40 18.17 33.21
CA ASP A 1002 -37.41 19.18 32.83
C ASP A 1002 -38.04 18.93 31.44
N ALA A 1003 -37.83 17.75 30.86
CA ALA A 1003 -38.28 17.46 29.51
C ALA A 1003 -39.80 17.18 29.43
N THR A 1004 -40.45 17.68 28.38
CA THR A 1004 -41.89 17.42 28.14
C THR A 1004 -42.06 16.13 27.34
N LYS A 1005 -42.68 15.09 27.91
CA LYS A 1005 -43.07 13.87 27.18
C LYS A 1005 -44.17 14.19 26.15
N LEU A 1006 -43.91 13.94 24.87
CA LEU A 1006 -44.80 14.26 23.75
C LEU A 1006 -45.65 13.07 23.29
N GLU A 1007 -45.02 11.90 23.16
CA GLU A 1007 -45.63 10.64 22.74
C GLU A 1007 -45.02 9.50 23.57
N SER A 1008 -45.77 8.43 23.81
CA SER A 1008 -45.32 7.29 24.60
C SER A 1008 -46.10 6.04 24.22
N TRP A 1009 -45.40 4.92 24.13
CA TRP A 1009 -45.98 3.60 23.89
C TRP A 1009 -45.49 2.65 24.96
N ASP A 1010 -46.38 2.14 25.80
CA ASP A 1010 -46.07 1.10 26.79
C ASP A 1010 -46.30 -0.28 26.14
N PHE A 1011 -45.22 -1.00 25.84
CA PHE A 1011 -45.28 -2.25 25.11
C PHE A 1011 -45.82 -3.42 25.97
N ARG A 1012 -46.00 -3.20 27.28
CA ARG A 1012 -46.76 -4.11 28.16
C ARG A 1012 -48.27 -3.99 27.92
N ASN A 1013 -48.73 -2.90 27.30
CA ASN A 1013 -50.11 -2.73 26.86
C ASN A 1013 -50.27 -3.16 25.38
N PRO A 1014 -51.04 -4.22 25.08
CA PRO A 1014 -51.24 -4.68 23.71
C PRO A 1014 -51.81 -3.61 22.75
N GLN A 1015 -52.54 -2.62 23.26
CA GLN A 1015 -53.09 -1.54 22.43
C GLN A 1015 -52.01 -0.58 21.92
N ASP A 1016 -50.97 -0.31 22.71
CA ASP A 1016 -49.85 0.53 22.29
C ASP A 1016 -48.93 -0.22 21.34
N LEU A 1017 -48.70 -1.51 21.60
CA LEU A 1017 -47.97 -2.41 20.71
C LEU A 1017 -48.61 -2.52 19.32
N ALA A 1018 -49.94 -2.52 19.26
CA ALA A 1018 -50.69 -2.58 18.00
C ALA A 1018 -50.53 -1.31 17.13
N LYS A 1019 -50.10 -0.17 17.70
CA LYS A 1019 -49.83 1.05 16.93
C LYS A 1019 -48.58 0.92 16.06
N TRP A 1020 -47.67 0.01 16.40
CA TRP A 1020 -46.47 -0.34 15.61
C TRP A 1020 -46.82 -1.42 14.56
N GLY A 1021 -47.71 -1.07 13.64
CA GLY A 1021 -48.34 -2.01 12.70
C GLY A 1021 -47.57 -2.28 11.40
N GLU A 1022 -46.62 -1.42 11.03
CA GLU A 1022 -45.77 -1.65 9.86
C GLU A 1022 -44.51 -2.43 10.30
N ARG A 1023 -44.42 -3.74 9.97
CA ARG A 1023 -43.34 -4.64 10.42
C ARG A 1023 -42.71 -5.41 9.26
N LYS A 1024 -41.40 -5.68 9.33
CA LYS A 1024 -40.65 -6.55 8.42
C LYS A 1024 -39.60 -7.30 9.23
N SER A 1025 -39.49 -8.62 9.03
CA SER A 1025 -38.49 -9.49 9.66
C SER A 1025 -38.40 -9.38 11.19
N VAL A 1026 -39.51 -9.05 11.87
CA VAL A 1026 -39.60 -8.98 13.34
C VAL A 1026 -40.96 -9.47 13.82
N ASP A 1027 -40.94 -10.51 14.64
CA ASP A 1027 -42.09 -11.03 15.36
C ASP A 1027 -42.16 -10.43 16.76
N ILE A 1028 -43.37 -10.45 17.33
CA ILE A 1028 -43.59 -9.99 18.70
C ILE A 1028 -44.22 -11.12 19.51
N GLU A 1029 -43.51 -11.51 20.55
CA GLU A 1029 -43.94 -12.55 21.48
C GLU A 1029 -44.28 -11.96 22.83
N GLN A 1030 -45.37 -12.43 23.44
CA GLN A 1030 -45.76 -12.05 24.79
C GLN A 1030 -45.36 -13.17 25.75
N ARG A 1031 -44.41 -12.90 26.64
CA ARG A 1031 -43.89 -13.87 27.61
C ARG A 1031 -43.95 -13.27 29.01
N ASN A 1032 -44.68 -13.91 29.93
CA ASN A 1032 -44.82 -13.49 31.33
C ASN A 1032 -45.20 -12.01 31.53
N GLY A 1033 -46.06 -11.46 30.67
CA GLY A 1033 -46.51 -10.05 30.74
C GLY A 1033 -45.52 -9.03 30.17
N SER A 1034 -44.44 -9.46 29.53
CA SER A 1034 -43.49 -8.62 28.80
C SER A 1034 -43.53 -8.91 27.30
N ALA A 1035 -43.32 -7.87 26.49
CA ALA A 1035 -43.20 -8.01 25.04
C ALA A 1035 -41.75 -8.28 24.65
N TYR A 1036 -41.54 -9.25 23.77
CA TYR A 1036 -40.25 -9.59 23.18
C TYR A 1036 -40.31 -9.38 21.69
N LEU A 1037 -39.33 -8.67 21.15
CA LEU A 1037 -39.09 -8.54 19.72
C LEU A 1037 -38.14 -9.66 19.31
N VAL A 1038 -38.52 -10.46 18.30
CA VAL A 1038 -37.72 -11.59 17.81
C VAL A 1038 -37.45 -11.39 16.33
N ALA A 1039 -36.19 -11.36 15.93
CA ALA A 1039 -35.80 -11.26 14.52
C ALA A 1039 -36.19 -12.55 13.78
N THR A 1040 -36.79 -12.41 12.60
CA THR A 1040 -37.22 -13.54 11.75
C THR A 1040 -36.52 -13.57 10.39
N GLY A 1041 -35.53 -12.70 10.19
CA GLY A 1041 -34.70 -12.59 8.99
C GLY A 1041 -33.96 -11.26 8.98
N ASP A 1042 -33.20 -11.00 7.92
CA ASP A 1042 -32.44 -9.75 7.78
C ASP A 1042 -33.35 -8.51 7.77
N ASP A 1043 -32.81 -7.39 8.24
CA ASP A 1043 -33.44 -6.06 8.22
C ASP A 1043 -34.76 -5.99 9.04
N SER A 1044 -34.70 -6.47 10.29
CA SER A 1044 -35.79 -6.37 11.27
C SER A 1044 -36.18 -4.93 11.56
N GLN A 1045 -37.41 -4.53 11.21
CA GLN A 1045 -37.89 -3.15 11.38
C GLN A 1045 -39.37 -3.11 11.77
N MET A 1046 -39.73 -2.11 12.58
CA MET A 1046 -41.12 -1.77 12.88
C MET A 1046 -41.35 -0.26 12.90
N ALA A 1047 -42.54 0.21 12.52
CA ALA A 1047 -42.82 1.65 12.44
C ALA A 1047 -44.20 2.06 12.97
N VAL A 1048 -44.27 3.30 13.43
CA VAL A 1048 -45.46 3.97 13.95
C VAL A 1048 -45.59 5.38 13.37
N ARG A 1049 -46.83 5.86 13.22
CA ARG A 1049 -47.14 7.23 12.78
C ARG A 1049 -47.51 8.10 13.97
N MET A 1050 -47.00 9.33 14.01
CA MET A 1050 -47.33 10.26 15.08
C MET A 1050 -48.76 10.77 14.91
N THR A 1051 -49.47 11.05 16.00
CA THR A 1051 -50.82 11.63 15.96
C THR A 1051 -50.82 13.04 15.36
N LYS A 1052 -49.74 13.78 15.62
CA LYS A 1052 -49.42 15.08 15.06
C LYS A 1052 -47.90 15.15 14.82
N PRO A 1053 -47.42 15.90 13.81
CA PRO A 1053 -45.99 16.05 13.60
C PRO A 1053 -45.32 16.73 14.80
N LEU A 1054 -44.23 16.15 15.31
CA LEU A 1054 -43.46 16.66 16.45
C LEU A 1054 -42.33 17.58 15.98
N LYS A 1055 -41.99 18.61 16.75
CA LYS A 1055 -40.94 19.60 16.45
C LYS A 1055 -40.20 20.05 17.72
N GLY A 1056 -38.98 20.54 17.56
CA GLY A 1056 -38.11 21.07 18.63
C GLY A 1056 -36.87 20.19 18.86
N LYS A 1057 -36.18 20.38 19.97
CA LYS A 1057 -35.12 19.47 20.46
C LYS A 1057 -35.76 18.20 21.00
N LEU A 1058 -35.74 17.12 20.23
CA LEU A 1058 -36.46 15.88 20.56
C LEU A 1058 -35.50 14.77 20.97
N VAL A 1059 -35.94 13.92 21.90
CA VAL A 1059 -35.20 12.76 22.39
C VAL A 1059 -36.14 11.56 22.43
N ILE A 1060 -35.67 10.40 21.99
CA ILE A 1060 -36.36 9.12 22.14
C ILE A 1060 -35.74 8.39 23.33
N GLU A 1061 -36.56 8.01 24.30
CA GLU A 1061 -36.20 7.07 25.35
C GLU A 1061 -36.72 5.68 24.97
N LEU A 1062 -35.82 4.71 24.90
CA LEU A 1062 -36.14 3.29 24.73
C LEU A 1062 -35.87 2.59 26.07
N LEU A 1063 -36.93 2.03 26.67
CA LEU A 1063 -36.81 1.09 27.77
C LEU A 1063 -36.88 -0.33 27.22
N ALA A 1064 -35.75 -1.04 27.16
CA ALA A 1064 -35.67 -2.39 26.57
C ALA A 1064 -34.46 -3.18 27.10
N SER A 1065 -34.55 -4.50 27.21
CA SER A 1065 -33.43 -5.36 27.62
C SER A 1065 -33.14 -6.36 26.50
N PRO A 1066 -32.03 -6.23 25.76
CA PRO A 1066 -31.71 -7.20 24.72
C PRO A 1066 -31.18 -8.50 25.35
N SER A 1067 -31.49 -9.66 24.75
CA SER A 1067 -31.06 -10.97 25.27
C SER A 1067 -29.55 -11.20 25.13
N GLN A 1068 -28.90 -10.35 24.34
CA GLN A 1068 -27.48 -10.30 24.00
C GLN A 1068 -27.20 -8.88 23.48
N ASN A 1069 -25.94 -8.52 23.23
CA ASN A 1069 -25.65 -7.20 22.68
C ASN A 1069 -26.31 -7.02 21.29
N SER A 1070 -27.15 -6.00 21.13
CA SER A 1070 -27.88 -5.74 19.89
C SER A 1070 -27.72 -4.30 19.44
N THR A 1071 -27.33 -4.09 18.18
CA THR A 1071 -27.35 -2.74 17.61
C THR A 1071 -28.77 -2.38 17.25
N SER A 1072 -29.29 -1.28 17.79
CA SER A 1072 -30.62 -0.77 17.50
C SER A 1072 -30.55 0.64 16.94
N GLN A 1073 -31.53 0.97 16.11
CA GLN A 1073 -31.53 2.24 15.39
C GLN A 1073 -32.94 2.78 15.23
N PHE A 1074 -33.05 4.11 15.25
CA PHE A 1074 -34.30 4.81 14.95
C PHE A 1074 -34.17 5.62 13.68
N TYR A 1075 -35.26 5.60 12.91
CA TYR A 1075 -35.44 6.41 11.71
C TYR A 1075 -36.68 7.25 11.89
N TRP A 1076 -36.67 8.43 11.31
CA TRP A 1076 -37.86 9.28 11.26
C TRP A 1076 -38.06 9.82 9.86
N ALA A 1077 -39.28 10.29 9.60
CA ALA A 1077 -39.63 10.95 8.35
C ALA A 1077 -40.62 12.08 8.61
N ILE A 1078 -40.54 13.14 7.80
CA ILE A 1078 -41.55 14.18 7.75
C ILE A 1078 -42.87 13.62 7.18
N PRO A 1079 -44.04 14.20 7.55
CA PRO A 1079 -45.32 13.79 6.98
C PRO A 1079 -45.30 13.76 5.45
N GLY A 1080 -45.75 12.66 4.84
CA GLY A 1080 -45.86 12.51 3.39
C GLY A 1080 -44.60 12.03 2.65
N ARG A 1081 -43.48 11.74 3.35
CA ARG A 1081 -42.28 11.12 2.75
C ARG A 1081 -41.99 9.73 3.35
N GLY A 1082 -41.30 8.88 2.59
CA GLY A 1082 -40.76 7.61 3.07
C GLY A 1082 -39.45 7.79 3.84
N PHE A 1083 -38.99 6.74 4.51
CA PHE A 1083 -37.66 6.71 5.12
C PHE A 1083 -36.61 6.65 4.00
N ASN A 1084 -35.89 7.74 3.74
CA ASN A 1084 -34.66 7.71 2.94
C ASN A 1084 -33.48 7.58 3.91
N GLY A 1085 -32.52 6.70 3.66
CA GLY A 1085 -31.52 6.24 4.64
C GLY A 1085 -30.59 7.27 5.28
N GLN A 1086 -30.83 8.58 5.11
CA GLN A 1086 -30.05 9.69 5.67
C GLN A 1086 -30.57 10.24 7.02
N GLN A 1087 -31.59 9.64 7.63
CA GLN A 1087 -32.15 10.11 8.91
C GLN A 1087 -32.10 9.00 9.95
N GLN A 1088 -31.04 8.96 10.76
CA GLN A 1088 -30.81 7.88 11.72
C GLN A 1088 -30.14 8.31 13.03
N THR A 1089 -30.49 7.58 14.09
CA THR A 1089 -29.61 7.33 15.25
C THR A 1089 -29.34 5.84 15.35
N LYS A 1090 -28.10 5.45 15.67
CA LYS A 1090 -27.66 4.05 15.81
C LYS A 1090 -26.92 3.85 17.12
N ARG A 1091 -27.17 2.73 17.81
CA ARG A 1091 -26.56 2.45 19.10
C ARG A 1091 -26.47 0.96 19.38
N LEU A 1092 -25.37 0.53 20.00
CA LEU A 1092 -25.26 -0.80 20.60
C LEU A 1092 -25.92 -0.80 21.98
N LEU A 1093 -26.92 -1.66 22.18
CA LEU A 1093 -27.57 -1.92 23.47
C LEU A 1093 -26.93 -3.17 24.08
N ARG A 1094 -26.46 -3.10 25.33
CA ARG A 1094 -25.73 -4.20 25.96
C ARG A 1094 -26.62 -4.97 26.93
N GLN A 1095 -26.38 -6.28 27.03
CA GLN A 1095 -27.11 -7.11 27.99
C GLN A 1095 -26.72 -6.80 29.45
N SER A 1096 -25.48 -6.35 29.67
CA SER A 1096 -24.90 -6.10 30.99
C SER A 1096 -25.38 -4.82 31.69
N ASP A 1097 -26.22 -4.03 31.03
CA ASP A 1097 -26.66 -2.73 31.53
C ASP A 1097 -27.61 -2.92 32.74
N ALA A 1098 -27.27 -2.29 33.88
CA ALA A 1098 -27.98 -2.53 35.15
C ALA A 1098 -29.39 -1.89 35.19
N VAL A 1099 -29.66 -0.87 34.37
CA VAL A 1099 -30.95 -0.16 34.26
C VAL A 1099 -31.13 0.31 32.81
N ASN A 1100 -32.13 -0.22 32.10
CA ASN A 1100 -32.14 -0.13 30.63
C ASN A 1100 -32.99 1.00 30.06
N ALA A 1101 -32.56 2.25 30.28
CA ALA A 1101 -33.11 3.43 29.62
C ALA A 1101 -32.11 4.03 28.63
N TYR A 1102 -32.37 3.89 27.34
CA TYR A 1102 -31.47 4.37 26.28
C TYR A 1102 -32.02 5.64 25.63
N LEU A 1103 -31.23 6.71 25.66
CA LEU A 1103 -31.62 8.02 25.09
C LEU A 1103 -31.02 8.29 23.72
N PHE A 1104 -31.86 8.47 22.70
CA PHE A 1104 -31.47 8.77 21.33
C PHE A 1104 -31.88 10.20 20.98
N ALA A 1105 -30.92 11.07 20.68
CA ALA A 1105 -31.21 12.44 20.26
C ALA A 1105 -31.72 12.49 18.80
N ILE A 1106 -32.77 13.25 18.54
CA ILE A 1106 -33.19 13.59 17.18
C ILE A 1106 -32.57 14.95 16.83
N PRO A 1107 -31.91 15.12 15.67
CA PRO A 1107 -31.32 16.38 15.27
C PRO A 1107 -32.29 17.56 15.29
N ASP A 1108 -31.79 18.73 15.70
CA ASP A 1108 -32.57 19.95 15.84
C ASP A 1108 -33.19 20.42 14.52
N GLY A 1109 -34.35 21.08 14.62
CA GLY A 1109 -35.07 21.66 13.47
C GLY A 1109 -35.85 20.64 12.62
N LEU A 1110 -35.82 19.35 12.97
CA LEU A 1110 -36.58 18.32 12.27
C LEU A 1110 -38.05 18.27 12.70
N THR A 1111 -38.89 17.80 11.77
CA THR A 1111 -40.32 17.54 12.01
C THR A 1111 -40.58 16.04 11.91
N VAL A 1112 -40.94 15.38 13.01
CA VAL A 1112 -41.15 13.93 13.04
C VAL A 1112 -42.62 13.61 12.84
N GLY A 1113 -42.98 13.05 11.67
CA GLY A 1113 -44.33 12.58 11.36
C GLY A 1113 -44.49 11.05 11.41
N LYS A 1114 -43.38 10.33 11.26
CA LYS A 1114 -43.31 8.86 11.34
C LYS A 1114 -42.02 8.46 12.03
N LEU A 1115 -42.07 7.43 12.85
CA LEU A 1115 -40.92 6.85 13.54
C LEU A 1115 -40.81 5.37 13.15
N ARG A 1116 -39.61 4.89 12.86
CA ARG A 1116 -39.27 3.48 12.66
C ARG A 1116 -38.17 3.10 13.63
N PHE A 1117 -38.28 1.91 14.17
CA PHE A 1117 -37.35 1.29 15.09
C PHE A 1117 -36.88 -0.03 14.47
N ASP A 1118 -35.57 -0.16 14.31
CA ASP A 1118 -34.96 -1.40 13.87
C ASP A 1118 -34.20 -1.97 15.09
N PRO A 1119 -34.76 -2.98 15.77
CA PRO A 1119 -34.19 -3.49 17.02
C PRO A 1119 -32.85 -4.22 16.83
N PHE A 1120 -32.59 -4.77 15.63
CA PHE A 1120 -31.45 -5.63 15.31
C PHE A 1120 -30.77 -5.22 14.00
N ALA A 1121 -30.14 -4.04 13.98
CA ALA A 1121 -29.49 -3.44 12.79
C ALA A 1121 -28.36 -4.29 12.18
N THR A 1122 -27.82 -5.24 12.94
CA THR A 1122 -26.71 -6.13 12.53
C THR A 1122 -27.05 -7.59 12.84
N TYR A 1123 -28.30 -7.99 12.62
CA TYR A 1123 -28.75 -9.37 12.85
C TYR A 1123 -27.90 -10.37 12.05
N ASP A 1124 -27.57 -11.49 12.68
CA ASP A 1124 -26.91 -12.65 12.08
C ASP A 1124 -27.80 -13.88 12.29
N GLU A 1125 -28.32 -14.44 11.19
CA GLU A 1125 -29.16 -15.62 11.20
C GLU A 1125 -28.41 -16.90 11.66
N TYR A 1126 -27.09 -16.95 11.51
CA TYR A 1126 -26.26 -18.11 11.84
C TYR A 1126 -25.89 -18.17 13.33
N ALA A 1127 -26.00 -17.05 14.04
CA ALA A 1127 -25.74 -16.96 15.48
C ALA A 1127 -27.00 -17.18 16.34
N ASN A 1128 -28.18 -17.36 15.72
CA ASN A 1128 -29.49 -17.46 16.39
C ASN A 1128 -29.75 -16.29 17.36
N ALA A 1129 -29.41 -15.10 16.88
CA ALA A 1129 -29.02 -13.96 17.69
C ALA A 1129 -29.90 -12.74 17.36
N GLY A 1130 -31.10 -12.63 17.93
CA GLY A 1130 -31.99 -11.47 17.67
C GLY A 1130 -33.24 -11.43 18.54
N GLU A 1131 -33.09 -11.30 19.86
CA GLU A 1131 -34.22 -11.16 20.78
C GLU A 1131 -34.04 -9.96 21.72
N MET A 1132 -35.11 -9.21 21.96
CA MET A 1132 -35.11 -8.03 22.83
C MET A 1132 -36.43 -7.90 23.58
N MET A 1133 -36.37 -7.93 24.91
CA MET A 1133 -37.50 -7.52 25.75
C MET A 1133 -37.67 -6.01 25.60
N ILE A 1134 -38.89 -5.55 25.34
CA ILE A 1134 -39.19 -4.12 25.19
C ILE A 1134 -40.29 -3.70 26.15
N GLU A 1135 -40.04 -2.65 26.93
CA GLU A 1135 -41.00 -2.10 27.88
C GLU A 1135 -41.70 -0.86 27.32
N SER A 1136 -40.95 0.11 26.80
CA SER A 1136 -41.57 1.30 26.22
C SER A 1136 -40.66 2.04 25.24
N ILE A 1137 -41.30 2.83 24.38
CA ILE A 1137 -40.65 3.89 23.61
C ILE A 1137 -41.37 5.19 23.95
N SER A 1138 -40.63 6.21 24.38
CA SER A 1138 -41.15 7.54 24.68
C SER A 1138 -40.41 8.61 23.86
N ILE A 1139 -41.10 9.66 23.44
CA ILE A 1139 -40.49 10.84 22.83
C ILE A 1139 -40.65 12.02 23.78
N TYR A 1140 -39.55 12.66 24.12
CA TYR A 1140 -39.50 13.88 24.92
C TYR A 1140 -39.06 15.07 24.07
N ARG A 1141 -39.46 16.25 24.52
CA ARG A 1141 -38.91 17.52 24.06
C ARG A 1141 -38.13 18.15 25.20
N LEU A 1142 -36.86 18.45 24.95
CA LEU A 1142 -35.99 19.13 25.90
C LEU A 1142 -36.39 20.61 26.01
N VAL A 1143 -36.05 21.22 27.15
CA VAL A 1143 -36.15 22.68 27.32
C VAL A 1143 -35.03 23.32 26.50
N ASP A 1144 -35.31 24.46 25.87
CA ASP A 1144 -34.38 25.14 24.96
C ASP A 1144 -33.10 25.65 25.64
#